data_AF-A0A932A0S2-F1
#
_entry.id   AF-A0A932A0S2-F1
#
_cell.length_a   1.000
_cell.length_b   1.000
_cell.length_c   1.000
_cell.angle_alpha   90.00
_cell.angle_beta   90.00
_cell.angle_gamma   90.00
#
_symmetry.space_group_name_H-M   'P 1'
#
loop_
_entity.id
_entity.type
_entity.pdbx_description
1 polymer ?
#
loop_
_entity_poly.entity_id
_entity_poly.type
_entity_poly.pdbx_seq_one_letter_code
_entity_poly.pdbx_strand_id
1 'polypeptide(L)'
;MVNENTPQNPEKNLQNTVIFDMPVVFSQTGKKLTVEKDIQGRRIIKINTAKYKTPEEANQAAYLEAATFAAVKKELSTANSAEEFIDLMKENPLTAKAVMRLKAISYLKTHEPEVAEEAGQIIPTALTLKKQFDWLCQQYLLTGKFPQQVLEEIKTAASKLLPDGKRNVLDFIVQENRSYASAVELYQKYVKQLVDGIKADEEEVKKTERDDYVPPPFSSETEPLDPNTVRFKVSPFLGGYYRGQVFRYDPKEKRLVAGESTRTVFDPQEIPENIEDLQPYNFSGIYIPGEENIIPLRKDALPLPATIKPAETFILMRSKTGVFSLEPKKGRAVNESTPFEFTFVLAQTADNRIDDEPEDEDLAAIDAPLGEQFEAFREKLAKEKLLSPKDKARATVAMIRKTMKYPAAEQRQEMDSKYLAAGAALMPTIEEHTITNCHWSNIAASEINKRLEIPSRVPTGFFVQRHPDVDFAPIGGIGHAWSEVWDADQPATKDSWVQMDATPAKENEENDEKEKSDGGQATKANETDNTDQLEEGEGELEESGVLDLTPEELAQLQIDLQGVEPLQTDIAEALFKARTNVNAADWKKVKEFIDAVNKTQVPMDAQIPETPAFMQTYAVQINAPKGTLEREWQKLFCLICKNRAIKTKAFRGPVRQSEGIRLRDPVDAYIDIMSGDPDPGGYEMEATRNKNILDITEFDEDAIIDLTSSMDDVDKHGNTMRVEQKKAILTLLYQIMRLNERLNDSRAASQMREPVTIKSTVYSIHGGKKNKGNYACLKSADEQLTEEVMVNLAGELDVTTPGVGDLLSALKKYREGITAEMAEKLKSGKFIKLLTIYSDGNLWCSSCGHESCNVEMHRASITAIQKEVQTLRAMGVVVQGIGFTENARSIRLICEDSADPESAIVVDNVSESTLARQKNLVKHLKKL
;
A
#
# COMPACT_ATOMS: atom_id res chain seq x y z
N MET A 1 -31.27 -24.25 -47.16
CA MET A 1 -31.34 -22.78 -47.02
C MET A 1 -31.62 -22.46 -45.57
N VAL A 2 -30.56 -22.26 -44.80
CA VAL A 2 -30.58 -21.67 -43.45
C VAL A 2 -29.40 -20.71 -43.46
N ASN A 3 -29.69 -19.41 -43.36
CA ASN A 3 -28.67 -18.38 -43.24
C ASN A 3 -28.34 -18.22 -41.76
N GLU A 4 -27.14 -18.63 -41.38
CA GLU A 4 -26.48 -18.18 -40.15
C GLU A 4 -25.87 -16.81 -40.43
N ASN A 5 -26.31 -15.80 -39.71
CA ASN A 5 -25.59 -14.53 -39.56
C ASN A 5 -25.69 -14.12 -38.09
N THR A 6 -24.81 -14.71 -37.29
CA THR A 6 -24.43 -14.19 -35.98
C THR A 6 -23.50 -12.98 -36.20
N PRO A 7 -23.66 -11.86 -35.48
CA PRO A 7 -22.71 -10.76 -35.57
C PRO A 7 -21.36 -11.23 -35.01
N GLN A 8 -20.31 -11.24 -35.84
CA GLN A 8 -18.94 -11.38 -35.36
C GLN A 8 -18.56 -10.10 -34.60
N ASN A 9 -18.34 -10.24 -33.29
CA ASN A 9 -17.60 -9.27 -32.49
C ASN A 9 -16.10 -9.65 -32.62
N PRO A 10 -15.24 -8.84 -33.27
CA PRO A 10 -13.82 -9.15 -33.31
C PRO A 10 -13.15 -8.59 -32.06
N GLU A 11 -12.89 -9.43 -31.05
CA GLU A 11 -11.81 -9.14 -30.11
C GLU A 11 -10.49 -9.14 -30.90
N LYS A 12 -10.05 -7.95 -31.35
CA LYS A 12 -8.65 -7.76 -31.75
C LYS A 12 -7.79 -7.91 -30.50
N ASN A 13 -7.31 -9.13 -30.23
CA ASN A 13 -6.24 -9.33 -29.25
C ASN A 13 -4.99 -8.58 -29.74
N LEU A 14 -4.60 -7.52 -29.02
CA LEU A 14 -3.36 -6.81 -29.28
C LEU A 14 -2.18 -7.76 -29.07
N GLN A 15 -1.32 -7.88 -30.09
CA GLN A 15 -0.14 -8.73 -30.02
C GLN A 15 1.08 -7.91 -29.60
N ASN A 16 1.95 -8.50 -28.78
CA ASN A 16 3.23 -7.90 -28.43
C ASN A 16 4.00 -7.56 -29.71
N THR A 17 4.54 -6.36 -29.76
CA THR A 17 5.20 -5.80 -30.94
C THR A 17 6.55 -5.19 -30.57
N VAL A 18 7.34 -4.80 -31.57
CA VAL A 18 8.60 -4.09 -31.38
C VAL A 18 8.56 -2.83 -32.23
N ILE A 19 8.81 -1.68 -31.62
CA ILE A 19 8.82 -0.37 -32.29
C ILE A 19 10.14 0.32 -31.90
N PHE A 20 10.93 0.84 -32.85
CA PHE A 20 12.25 1.44 -32.57
C PHE A 20 13.18 0.55 -31.72
N ASP A 21 13.20 -0.76 -31.98
CA ASP A 21 13.93 -1.77 -31.20
C ASP A 21 13.48 -1.92 -29.73
N MET A 22 12.37 -1.29 -29.32
CA MET A 22 11.75 -1.42 -28.00
C MET A 22 10.64 -2.46 -28.00
N PRO A 23 10.75 -3.54 -27.21
CA PRO A 23 9.65 -4.48 -27.04
C PRO A 23 8.48 -3.83 -26.31
N VAL A 24 7.29 -3.93 -26.90
CA VAL A 24 6.01 -3.52 -26.30
C VAL A 24 5.21 -4.75 -25.94
N VAL A 25 4.82 -4.82 -24.68
CA VAL A 25 4.06 -5.93 -24.09
C VAL A 25 2.70 -5.42 -23.64
N PHE A 26 1.64 -5.98 -24.20
CA PHE A 26 0.27 -5.71 -23.76
C PHE A 26 -0.14 -6.67 -22.65
N SER A 27 -0.74 -6.14 -21.59
CA SER A 27 -1.20 -6.90 -20.42
C SER A 27 -2.56 -6.40 -19.95
N GLN A 28 -3.28 -7.19 -19.16
CA GLN A 28 -4.58 -6.80 -18.58
C GLN A 28 -4.47 -6.33 -17.12
N THR A 29 -3.25 -6.27 -16.57
CA THR A 29 -2.98 -6.06 -15.13
C THR A 29 -1.77 -5.15 -14.93
N GLY A 30 -1.79 -4.30 -13.91
CA GLY A 30 -0.68 -3.39 -13.58
C GLY A 30 -1.01 -1.90 -13.78
N LYS A 31 0.02 -1.05 -13.73
CA LYS A 31 -0.09 0.39 -14.03
C LYS A 31 -0.51 0.61 -15.49
N LYS A 32 -1.08 1.78 -15.81
CA LYS A 32 -1.63 2.06 -17.15
C LYS A 32 -0.55 1.97 -18.24
N LEU A 33 0.63 2.48 -17.92
CA LEU A 33 1.83 2.42 -18.76
C LEU A 33 3.07 2.34 -17.84
N THR A 34 3.99 1.42 -18.12
CA THR A 34 5.30 1.34 -17.41
C THR A 34 6.43 0.99 -18.34
N VAL A 35 7.64 1.43 -17.98
CA VAL A 35 8.90 0.99 -18.58
C VAL A 35 9.65 0.15 -17.56
N GLU A 36 9.96 -1.09 -17.91
CA GLU A 36 10.64 -2.04 -17.02
C GLU A 36 11.86 -2.64 -17.72
N LYS A 37 12.80 -3.21 -16.97
CA LYS A 37 13.89 -4.04 -17.53
C LYS A 37 13.44 -5.50 -17.58
N ASP A 38 13.59 -6.15 -18.73
CA ASP A 38 13.38 -7.58 -18.89
C ASP A 38 14.49 -8.40 -18.19
N ILE A 39 14.35 -9.73 -18.19
CA ILE A 39 15.30 -10.67 -17.57
C ILE A 39 16.71 -10.55 -18.18
N GLN A 40 16.83 -9.98 -19.39
CA GLN A 40 18.08 -9.73 -20.09
C GLN A 40 18.59 -8.29 -19.89
N GLY A 41 17.93 -7.51 -19.03
CA GLY A 41 18.27 -6.11 -18.73
C GLY A 41 17.80 -5.10 -19.79
N ARG A 42 17.09 -5.53 -20.84
CA ARG A 42 16.58 -4.66 -21.90
C ARG A 42 15.32 -3.95 -21.44
N ARG A 43 15.19 -2.66 -21.74
CA ARG A 43 13.98 -1.91 -21.40
C ARG A 43 12.81 -2.36 -22.29
N ILE A 44 11.66 -2.60 -21.68
CA ILE A 44 10.40 -2.98 -22.33
C ILE A 44 9.30 -2.02 -21.89
N ILE A 45 8.37 -1.72 -22.80
CA ILE A 45 7.18 -0.92 -22.52
C ILE A 45 6.04 -1.88 -22.23
N LYS A 46 5.40 -1.74 -21.07
CA LYS A 46 4.20 -2.51 -20.70
C LYS A 46 2.99 -1.60 -20.73
N ILE A 47 1.96 -2.00 -21.48
CA ILE A 47 0.69 -1.30 -21.59
C ILE A 47 -0.41 -2.15 -20.97
N ASN A 48 -1.15 -1.60 -20.01
CA ASN A 48 -2.32 -2.27 -19.45
C ASN A 48 -3.56 -1.94 -20.28
N THR A 49 -3.96 -2.86 -21.16
CA THR A 49 -5.08 -2.70 -22.10
C THR A 49 -6.43 -2.55 -21.40
N ALA A 50 -6.60 -3.07 -20.18
CA ALA A 50 -7.83 -2.91 -19.40
C ALA A 50 -8.06 -1.46 -18.94
N LYS A 51 -7.02 -0.62 -18.96
CA LYS A 51 -7.07 0.79 -18.54
C LYS A 51 -7.24 1.78 -19.71
N TYR A 52 -7.43 1.29 -20.92
CA TYR A 52 -7.76 2.07 -22.11
C TYR A 52 -9.16 1.72 -22.58
N LYS A 53 -9.89 2.67 -23.18
CA LYS A 53 -11.28 2.45 -23.58
C LYS A 53 -11.36 1.55 -24.81
N THR A 54 -10.35 1.62 -25.68
CA THR A 54 -10.25 0.81 -26.89
C THR A 54 -8.85 0.22 -27.07
N PRO A 55 -8.72 -0.92 -27.76
CA PRO A 55 -7.42 -1.46 -28.17
C PRO A 55 -6.60 -0.49 -29.01
N GLU A 56 -7.26 0.32 -29.83
CA GLU A 56 -6.63 1.34 -30.66
C GLU A 56 -5.97 2.42 -29.77
N GLU A 57 -6.63 2.91 -28.73
CA GLU A 57 -6.04 3.86 -27.77
C GLU A 57 -4.81 3.27 -27.05
N ALA A 58 -4.84 1.97 -26.70
CA ALA A 58 -3.70 1.29 -26.10
C ALA A 58 -2.50 1.17 -27.07
N ASN A 59 -2.75 0.90 -28.36
CA ASN A 59 -1.72 0.91 -29.40
C ASN A 59 -1.13 2.30 -29.61
N GLN A 60 -1.96 3.34 -29.64
CA GLN A 60 -1.49 4.71 -29.78
C GLN A 60 -0.54 5.10 -28.65
N ALA A 61 -0.89 4.76 -27.41
CA ALA A 61 -0.03 4.99 -26.25
C ALA A 61 1.31 4.24 -26.36
N ALA A 62 1.29 2.98 -26.82
CA ALA A 62 2.52 2.21 -27.08
C ALA A 62 3.42 2.88 -28.12
N TYR A 63 2.85 3.33 -29.25
CA TYR A 63 3.58 3.97 -30.34
C TYR A 63 4.24 5.28 -29.88
N LEU A 64 3.51 6.10 -29.14
CA LEU A 64 4.00 7.38 -28.63
C LEU A 64 5.09 7.20 -27.57
N GLU A 65 4.96 6.20 -26.70
CA GLU A 65 5.96 5.94 -25.66
C GLU A 65 7.26 5.35 -26.23
N ALA A 66 7.16 4.44 -27.21
CA ALA A 66 8.32 3.93 -27.93
C ALA A 66 9.06 5.04 -28.68
N ALA A 67 8.32 5.94 -29.33
CA ALA A 67 8.90 7.12 -29.98
C ALA A 67 9.55 8.06 -28.97
N THR A 68 8.98 8.22 -27.78
CA THR A 68 9.52 9.04 -26.70
C THR A 68 10.85 8.48 -26.22
N PHE A 69 10.95 7.17 -26.02
CA PHE A 69 12.21 6.50 -25.68
C PHE A 69 13.29 6.71 -26.75
N ALA A 70 12.93 6.54 -28.03
CA ALA A 70 13.86 6.72 -29.15
C ALA A 70 14.36 8.18 -29.25
N ALA A 71 13.47 9.15 -29.04
CA ALA A 71 13.82 10.57 -29.03
C ALA A 71 14.75 10.94 -27.85
N VAL A 72 14.46 10.43 -26.64
CA VAL A 72 15.34 10.62 -25.46
C VAL A 72 16.72 10.03 -25.71
N LYS A 73 16.80 8.81 -26.25
CA LYS A 73 18.07 8.17 -26.60
C LYS A 73 18.88 9.01 -27.60
N LYS A 74 18.22 9.61 -28.59
CA LYS A 74 18.84 10.49 -29.57
C LYS A 74 19.43 11.75 -28.91
N GLU A 75 18.66 12.42 -28.06
CA GLU A 75 19.09 13.66 -27.39
C GLU A 75 20.22 13.38 -26.37
N LEU A 76 20.23 12.21 -25.73
CA LEU A 76 21.32 11.76 -24.84
C LEU A 76 22.59 11.30 -25.58
N SER A 77 22.48 10.90 -26.86
CA SER A 77 23.62 10.38 -27.64
C SER A 77 24.56 11.47 -28.16
N THR A 78 24.20 12.75 -28.05
CA THR A 78 25.02 13.88 -28.48
C THR A 78 25.52 14.65 -27.25
N ALA A 79 26.84 14.66 -27.01
CA ALA A 79 27.42 15.09 -25.72
C ALA A 79 27.01 16.51 -25.28
N ASN A 80 26.95 17.48 -26.21
CA ASN A 80 26.56 18.86 -25.89
C ASN A 80 25.05 19.03 -25.66
N SER A 81 24.19 18.14 -26.18
CA SER A 81 22.74 18.20 -25.96
C SER A 81 22.31 17.38 -24.75
N ALA A 82 23.11 16.42 -24.30
CA ALA A 82 22.76 15.54 -23.17
C ALA A 82 22.79 16.29 -21.83
N GLU A 83 23.84 17.08 -21.57
CA GLU A 83 23.93 17.93 -20.38
C GLU A 83 22.82 19.00 -20.39
N GLU A 84 22.66 19.70 -21.53
CA GLU A 84 21.59 20.70 -21.72
C GLU A 84 20.18 20.11 -21.55
N PHE A 85 19.95 18.89 -22.05
CA PHE A 85 18.69 18.17 -21.88
C PHE A 85 18.42 17.78 -20.43
N ILE A 86 19.42 17.22 -19.73
CA ILE A 86 19.28 16.81 -18.32
C ILE A 86 19.06 18.03 -17.43
N ASP A 87 19.79 19.13 -17.66
CA ASP A 87 19.64 20.37 -16.89
C ASP A 87 18.25 20.99 -17.11
N LEU A 88 17.75 21.03 -18.34
CA LEU A 88 16.39 21.51 -18.62
C LEU A 88 15.29 20.61 -18.05
N MET A 89 15.52 19.30 -17.98
CA MET A 89 14.60 18.37 -17.31
C MET A 89 14.56 18.58 -15.79
N LYS A 90 15.61 19.18 -15.20
CA LYS A 90 15.63 19.61 -13.78
C LYS A 90 15.01 20.99 -13.59
N GLU A 91 15.39 21.96 -14.40
CA GLU A 91 14.98 23.37 -14.23
C GLU A 91 13.53 23.64 -14.65
N ASN A 92 13.03 22.94 -15.69
CA ASN A 92 11.66 23.11 -16.17
C ASN A 92 11.06 21.78 -16.64
N PRO A 93 10.82 20.83 -15.72
CA PRO A 93 10.44 19.46 -16.05
C PRO A 93 9.18 19.41 -16.92
N LEU A 94 8.15 20.21 -16.63
CA LEU A 94 6.87 20.15 -17.33
C LEU A 94 6.99 20.58 -18.80
N THR A 95 7.66 21.71 -19.04
CA THR A 95 7.82 22.24 -20.41
C THR A 95 8.79 21.38 -21.20
N ALA A 96 9.87 20.92 -20.58
CA ALA A 96 10.81 19.99 -21.19
C ALA A 96 10.09 18.69 -21.60
N LYS A 97 9.35 18.04 -20.69
CA LYS A 97 8.57 16.83 -21.01
C LYS A 97 7.60 17.05 -22.19
N ALA A 98 6.89 18.18 -22.22
CA ALA A 98 5.97 18.50 -23.32
C ALA A 98 6.69 18.65 -24.68
N VAL A 99 7.84 19.33 -24.70
CA VAL A 99 8.66 19.45 -25.92
C VAL A 99 9.21 18.10 -26.38
N MET A 100 9.66 17.26 -25.44
CA MET A 100 10.14 15.91 -25.80
C MET A 100 9.04 15.09 -26.46
N ARG A 101 7.79 15.16 -25.97
CA ARG A 101 6.64 14.48 -26.60
C ARG A 101 6.39 14.95 -28.03
N LEU A 102 6.44 16.25 -28.29
CA LEU A 102 6.30 16.79 -29.65
C LEU A 102 7.43 16.33 -30.57
N LYS A 103 8.68 16.39 -30.10
CA LYS A 103 9.85 15.87 -30.82
C LYS A 103 9.72 14.37 -31.10
N ALA A 104 9.24 13.58 -30.13
CA ALA A 104 8.99 12.15 -30.27
C ALA A 104 7.93 11.84 -31.34
N ILE A 105 6.84 12.60 -31.40
CA ILE A 105 5.81 12.43 -32.45
C ILE A 105 6.38 12.74 -33.84
N SER A 106 7.17 13.81 -33.97
CA SER A 106 7.85 14.10 -35.23
C SER A 106 8.88 13.03 -35.60
N TYR A 107 9.56 12.47 -34.60
CA TYR A 107 10.48 11.36 -34.76
C TYR A 107 9.75 10.11 -35.28
N LEU A 108 8.60 9.77 -34.69
CA LEU A 108 7.70 8.70 -35.13
C LEU A 108 7.32 8.85 -36.60
N LYS A 109 6.83 10.04 -37.00
CA LYS A 109 6.47 10.32 -38.40
C LYS A 109 7.62 10.16 -39.39
N THR A 110 8.83 10.54 -38.98
CA THR A 110 9.99 10.55 -39.88
C THR A 110 10.58 9.15 -40.08
N HIS A 111 10.55 8.32 -39.04
CA HIS A 111 11.26 7.05 -39.02
C HIS A 111 10.34 5.82 -39.11
N GLU A 112 9.06 5.94 -38.70
CA GLU A 112 8.04 4.88 -38.76
C GLU A 112 6.72 5.44 -39.34
N PRO A 113 6.69 5.83 -40.64
CA PRO A 113 5.56 6.54 -41.22
C PRO A 113 4.26 5.73 -41.25
N GLU A 114 4.33 4.41 -41.38
CA GLU A 114 3.16 3.51 -41.35
C GLU A 114 2.50 3.50 -39.96
N VAL A 115 3.32 3.46 -38.90
CA VAL A 115 2.85 3.53 -37.51
C VAL A 115 2.30 4.93 -37.18
N ALA A 116 2.93 5.98 -37.70
CA ALA A 116 2.45 7.35 -37.55
C ALA A 116 1.09 7.58 -38.24
N GLU A 117 0.86 6.94 -39.39
CA GLU A 117 -0.43 6.98 -40.08
C GLU A 117 -1.52 6.26 -39.27
N GLU A 118 -1.23 5.08 -38.72
CA GLU A 118 -2.15 4.35 -37.83
C GLU A 118 -2.47 5.16 -36.57
N ALA A 119 -1.46 5.72 -35.90
CA ALA A 119 -1.63 6.58 -34.72
C ALA A 119 -2.43 7.85 -35.03
N GLY A 120 -2.34 8.37 -36.26
CA GLY A 120 -3.08 9.54 -36.72
C GLY A 120 -4.56 9.29 -36.99
N GLN A 121 -4.98 8.04 -37.23
CA GLN A 121 -6.38 7.68 -37.51
C GLN A 121 -7.25 7.56 -36.25
N ILE A 122 -6.64 7.58 -35.07
CA ILE A 122 -7.30 7.32 -33.79
C ILE A 122 -7.86 8.62 -33.22
N ILE A 123 -9.20 8.66 -33.09
CA ILE A 123 -9.95 9.77 -32.51
C ILE A 123 -10.29 9.39 -31.05
N PRO A 124 -9.70 10.07 -30.05
CA PRO A 124 -9.96 9.79 -28.65
C PRO A 124 -11.40 10.15 -28.27
N THR A 125 -12.02 9.36 -27.39
CA THR A 125 -13.39 9.60 -26.93
C THR A 125 -13.43 10.48 -25.69
N ALA A 126 -14.14 11.62 -25.79
CA ALA A 126 -14.39 12.61 -24.74
C ALA A 126 -13.12 13.17 -24.10
N LEU A 127 -12.67 14.32 -24.60
CA LEU A 127 -11.50 15.04 -24.14
C LEU A 127 -11.89 16.41 -23.56
N THR A 128 -11.30 16.76 -22.42
CA THR A 128 -11.21 18.13 -21.89
C THR A 128 -10.62 19.10 -22.92
N LEU A 129 -10.89 20.40 -22.84
CA LEU A 129 -10.37 21.41 -23.79
C LEU A 129 -8.85 21.33 -23.94
N LYS A 130 -8.09 21.21 -22.84
CA LYS A 130 -6.63 21.01 -22.88
C LYS A 130 -6.25 19.75 -23.67
N LYS A 131 -6.85 18.60 -23.36
CA LYS A 131 -6.58 17.34 -24.08
C LYS A 131 -6.98 17.41 -25.56
N GLN A 132 -8.04 18.14 -25.91
CA GLN A 132 -8.39 18.39 -27.31
C GLN A 132 -7.32 19.22 -28.02
N PHE A 133 -6.74 20.22 -27.35
CA PHE A 133 -5.64 21.01 -27.89
C PHE A 133 -4.35 20.21 -28.04
N ASP A 134 -4.01 19.41 -27.02
CA ASP A 134 -2.85 18.51 -27.05
C ASP A 134 -3.02 17.52 -28.21
N TRP A 135 -4.16 16.83 -28.32
CA TRP A 135 -4.49 15.94 -29.43
C TRP A 135 -4.41 16.64 -30.79
N LEU A 136 -4.93 17.87 -30.91
CA LEU A 136 -4.85 18.66 -32.14
C LEU A 136 -3.40 18.93 -32.56
N CYS A 137 -2.50 19.24 -31.61
CA CYS A 137 -1.08 19.43 -31.89
C CYS A 137 -0.42 18.11 -32.33
N GLN A 138 -0.75 17.00 -31.67
CA GLN A 138 -0.27 15.67 -32.05
C GLN A 138 -0.72 15.29 -33.47
N GLN A 139 -2.00 15.51 -33.79
CA GLN A 139 -2.58 15.23 -35.11
C GLN A 139 -1.95 16.08 -36.22
N TYR A 140 -1.65 17.35 -35.94
CA TYR A 140 -0.91 18.18 -36.88
C TYR A 140 0.48 17.61 -37.17
N LEU A 141 1.21 17.23 -36.13
CA LEU A 141 2.56 16.67 -36.30
C LEU A 141 2.51 15.34 -37.06
N LEU A 142 1.57 14.44 -36.75
CA LEU A 142 1.39 13.16 -37.43
C LEU A 142 0.93 13.34 -38.89
N THR A 143 -0.13 14.10 -39.15
CA THR A 143 -0.81 14.13 -40.46
C THR A 143 -0.44 15.35 -41.32
N GLY A 144 0.17 16.38 -40.75
CA GLY A 144 0.45 17.67 -41.40
C GLY A 144 -0.76 18.60 -41.53
N LYS A 145 -1.92 18.24 -40.96
CA LYS A 145 -3.15 19.03 -41.00
C LYS A 145 -3.82 19.07 -39.63
N PHE A 146 -4.43 20.19 -39.28
CA PHE A 146 -5.26 20.26 -38.08
C PHE A 146 -6.59 19.53 -38.31
N PRO A 147 -7.05 18.70 -37.34
CA PRO A 147 -8.36 18.05 -37.41
C PRO A 147 -9.48 19.09 -37.38
N GLN A 148 -10.54 18.86 -38.15
CA GLN A 148 -11.70 19.77 -38.22
C GLN A 148 -12.73 19.53 -37.12
N GLN A 149 -12.67 18.37 -36.47
CA GLN A 149 -13.60 17.89 -35.44
C GLN A 149 -13.15 18.29 -34.03
N VAL A 150 -12.87 19.57 -33.83
CA VAL A 150 -12.57 20.16 -32.51
C VAL A 150 -13.47 21.36 -32.27
N LEU A 151 -13.60 21.78 -31.01
CA LEU A 151 -14.37 22.95 -30.62
C LEU A 151 -13.79 24.26 -31.22
N GLU A 152 -14.62 25.28 -31.42
CA GLU A 152 -14.23 26.54 -32.10
C GLU A 152 -13.18 27.34 -31.31
N GLU A 153 -13.21 27.22 -29.99
CA GLU A 153 -12.25 27.79 -29.04
C GLU A 153 -10.85 27.19 -29.31
N ILE A 154 -10.80 25.87 -29.51
CA ILE A 154 -9.58 25.13 -29.84
C ILE A 154 -9.09 25.48 -31.26
N LYS A 155 -10.00 25.66 -32.22
CA LYS A 155 -9.61 26.15 -33.57
C LYS A 155 -9.03 27.56 -33.52
N THR A 156 -9.59 28.42 -32.67
CA THR A 156 -9.12 29.79 -32.47
C THR A 156 -7.73 29.79 -31.86
N ALA A 157 -7.47 28.96 -30.84
CA ALA A 157 -6.14 28.78 -30.27
C ALA A 157 -5.14 28.22 -31.30
N ALA A 158 -5.53 27.21 -32.07
CA ALA A 158 -4.70 26.61 -33.12
C ALA A 158 -4.30 27.62 -34.21
N SER A 159 -5.16 28.59 -34.54
CA SER A 159 -4.85 29.64 -35.53
C SER A 159 -3.68 30.53 -35.10
N LYS A 160 -3.45 30.68 -33.79
CA LYS A 160 -2.34 31.47 -33.21
C LYS A 160 -0.99 30.75 -33.29
N LEU A 161 -0.97 29.45 -33.59
CA LEU A 161 0.26 28.69 -33.90
C LEU A 161 0.84 29.02 -35.29
N LEU A 162 0.18 29.91 -36.05
CA LEU A 162 0.60 30.42 -37.37
C LEU A 162 0.78 31.96 -37.35
N PRO A 163 1.72 32.51 -36.55
CA PRO A 163 1.79 33.96 -36.31
C PRO A 163 2.01 34.83 -37.57
N ASP A 164 2.63 34.29 -38.63
CA ASP A 164 2.90 35.00 -39.89
C ASP A 164 2.33 34.30 -41.15
N GLY A 165 1.47 33.28 -40.99
CA GLY A 165 0.83 32.55 -42.09
C GLY A 165 1.74 31.73 -43.02
N LYS A 166 3.05 31.62 -42.72
CA LYS A 166 4.03 30.94 -43.60
C LYS A 166 4.46 29.55 -43.12
N ARG A 167 4.60 29.32 -41.80
CA ARG A 167 4.96 28.03 -41.19
C ARG A 167 4.41 27.93 -39.76
N ASN A 168 4.03 26.73 -39.33
CA ASN A 168 3.49 26.48 -38.00
C ASN A 168 4.62 26.43 -36.96
N VAL A 169 4.39 27.01 -35.78
CA VAL A 169 5.36 27.00 -34.67
C VAL A 169 5.75 25.58 -34.25
N LEU A 170 4.83 24.61 -34.33
CA LEU A 170 5.10 23.21 -34.03
C LEU A 170 6.21 22.63 -34.92
N ASP A 171 6.24 22.99 -36.21
CA ASP A 171 7.29 22.54 -37.15
C ASP A 171 8.67 23.09 -36.78
N PHE A 172 8.73 24.27 -36.17
CA PHE A 172 9.98 24.84 -35.69
C PHE A 172 10.45 24.18 -34.38
N ILE A 173 9.54 23.87 -33.46
CA ILE A 173 9.84 23.21 -32.19
C ILE A 173 10.44 21.81 -32.43
N VAL A 174 9.88 21.05 -33.38
CA VAL A 174 10.30 19.66 -33.65
C VAL A 174 11.44 19.53 -34.67
N GLN A 175 11.97 20.65 -35.16
CA GLN A 175 13.00 20.65 -36.19
C GLN A 175 14.27 19.90 -35.74
N GLU A 176 14.72 18.92 -36.54
CA GLU A 176 15.77 17.97 -36.14
C GLU A 176 17.10 18.61 -35.73
N ASN A 177 17.52 19.68 -36.41
CA ASN A 177 18.80 20.36 -36.15
C ASN A 177 18.70 21.49 -35.09
N ARG A 178 17.57 21.60 -34.39
CA ARG A 178 17.38 22.63 -33.36
C ARG A 178 17.78 22.09 -31.99
N SER A 179 18.54 22.90 -31.24
CA SER A 179 18.89 22.59 -29.85
C SER A 179 17.64 22.44 -28.98
N TYR A 180 17.75 21.58 -27.98
CA TYR A 180 16.63 21.30 -27.10
C TYR A 180 16.18 22.54 -26.32
N ALA A 181 17.12 23.36 -25.82
CA ALA A 181 16.82 24.63 -25.17
C ALA A 181 16.01 25.59 -26.07
N SER A 182 16.40 25.73 -27.34
CA SER A 182 15.68 26.60 -28.27
C SER A 182 14.25 26.10 -28.54
N ALA A 183 14.03 24.77 -28.53
CA ALA A 183 12.69 24.20 -28.65
C ALA A 183 11.82 24.46 -27.41
N VAL A 184 12.41 24.38 -26.21
CA VAL A 184 11.78 24.73 -24.92
C VAL A 184 11.36 26.20 -24.89
N GLU A 185 12.25 27.12 -25.28
CA GLU A 185 11.94 28.55 -25.36
C GLU A 185 10.77 28.85 -26.31
N LEU A 186 10.76 28.22 -27.50
CA LEU A 186 9.67 28.41 -28.47
C LEU A 186 8.35 27.84 -27.96
N TYR A 187 8.37 26.69 -27.29
CA TYR A 187 7.17 26.13 -26.68
C TYR A 187 6.62 27.05 -25.59
N GLN A 188 7.47 27.55 -24.69
CA GLN A 188 7.05 28.49 -23.63
C GLN A 188 6.43 29.76 -24.23
N LYS A 189 7.06 30.31 -25.27
CA LYS A 189 6.63 31.57 -25.86
C LYS A 189 5.29 31.48 -26.61
N TYR A 190 5.03 30.37 -27.30
CA TYR A 190 3.92 30.28 -28.25
C TYR A 190 2.88 29.21 -27.94
N VAL A 191 3.27 28.09 -27.31
CA VAL A 191 2.36 26.97 -27.04
C VAL A 191 1.85 27.02 -25.60
N LYS A 192 2.75 27.22 -24.62
CA LYS A 192 2.39 27.28 -23.20
C LYS A 192 1.35 28.39 -22.92
N GLN A 193 1.52 29.58 -23.49
CA GLN A 193 0.55 30.67 -23.35
C GLN A 193 -0.86 30.31 -23.87
N LEU A 194 -0.95 29.48 -24.91
CA LEU A 194 -2.23 29.01 -25.44
C LEU A 194 -2.84 27.94 -24.55
N VAL A 195 -2.02 27.00 -24.06
CA VAL A 195 -2.46 25.98 -23.11
C VAL A 195 -2.97 26.62 -21.82
N ASP A 196 -2.27 27.61 -21.29
CA ASP A 196 -2.67 28.33 -20.08
C ASP A 196 -3.97 29.13 -20.30
N GLY A 197 -4.16 29.74 -21.48
CA GLY A 197 -5.43 30.37 -21.86
C GLY A 197 -6.58 29.37 -21.99
N ILE A 198 -6.36 28.21 -22.62
CA ILE A 198 -7.37 27.16 -22.76
C ILE A 198 -7.73 26.56 -21.40
N LYS A 199 -6.78 26.43 -20.48
CA LYS A 199 -7.06 25.99 -19.10
C LYS A 199 -7.93 27.01 -18.37
N ALA A 200 -7.65 28.30 -18.50
CA ALA A 200 -8.48 29.35 -17.93
C ALA A 200 -9.91 29.32 -18.51
N ASP A 201 -10.04 29.12 -19.83
CA ASP A 201 -11.34 28.95 -20.50
C ASP A 201 -12.05 27.65 -20.05
N GLU A 202 -11.30 26.56 -19.83
CA GLU A 202 -11.83 25.28 -19.33
C GLU A 202 -12.29 25.36 -17.87
N GLU A 203 -11.58 26.11 -17.03
CA GLU A 203 -12.01 26.45 -15.67
C GLU A 203 -13.25 27.36 -15.67
N GLU A 204 -13.39 28.22 -16.68
CA GLU A 204 -14.58 29.06 -16.87
C GLU A 204 -15.80 28.25 -17.36
N VAL A 205 -15.58 27.21 -18.19
CA VAL A 205 -16.62 26.28 -18.69
C VAL A 205 -16.99 25.21 -17.64
N LYS A 206 -16.02 24.70 -16.85
CA LYS A 206 -16.31 23.80 -15.72
C LYS A 206 -17.22 24.47 -14.68
N LYS A 207 -16.98 25.75 -14.38
CA LYS A 207 -17.88 26.59 -13.57
C LYS A 207 -19.34 26.64 -14.08
N THR A 208 -19.62 26.22 -15.31
CA THR A 208 -20.96 26.20 -15.91
C THR A 208 -21.57 24.79 -16.11
N GLU A 209 -20.87 23.69 -15.80
CA GLU A 209 -21.43 22.33 -15.92
C GLU A 209 -21.10 21.44 -14.70
N ARG A 210 -22.03 21.42 -13.72
CA ARG A 210 -22.15 20.56 -12.51
C ARG A 210 -21.50 21.10 -11.22
N ASP A 211 -21.99 20.56 -10.09
CA ASP A 211 -21.61 20.98 -8.72
C ASP A 211 -20.22 20.41 -8.37
N ASP A 212 -19.18 21.24 -8.45
CA ASP A 212 -17.82 20.76 -8.78
C ASP A 212 -16.83 20.48 -7.64
N TYR A 213 -17.12 20.77 -6.38
CA TYR A 213 -16.11 20.56 -5.33
C TYR A 213 -16.24 19.21 -4.62
N VAL A 214 -15.68 18.09 -5.10
CA VAL A 214 -15.67 16.83 -4.31
C VAL A 214 -14.51 16.84 -3.29
N PRO A 215 -14.76 16.80 -1.96
CA PRO A 215 -13.68 16.74 -0.99
C PRO A 215 -12.91 15.41 -1.15
N PRO A 216 -11.57 15.45 -1.13
CA PRO A 216 -10.76 14.26 -1.32
C PRO A 216 -10.94 13.26 -0.16
N PRO A 217 -10.84 11.93 -0.43
CA PRO A 217 -10.85 10.94 0.64
C PRO A 217 -9.62 11.12 1.55
N PHE A 218 -9.84 11.19 2.86
CA PHE A 218 -8.83 11.51 3.89
C PHE A 218 -7.78 10.40 4.15
N SER A 219 -7.29 9.71 3.12
CA SER A 219 -6.29 8.64 3.27
C SER A 219 -5.10 8.69 2.29
N SER A 220 -4.90 9.78 1.56
CA SER A 220 -3.66 10.03 0.81
C SER A 220 -3.49 11.52 0.52
N GLU A 221 -2.24 11.97 0.35
CA GLU A 221 -1.82 13.34 0.02
C GLU A 221 -2.88 14.12 -0.78
N THR A 222 -3.51 15.08 -0.11
CA THR A 222 -4.59 15.90 -0.67
C THR A 222 -4.02 17.07 -1.46
N GLU A 223 -4.45 17.23 -2.72
CA GLU A 223 -4.21 18.48 -3.46
C GLU A 223 -4.88 19.67 -2.74
N PRO A 224 -4.25 20.86 -2.71
CA PRO A 224 -4.83 22.04 -2.07
C PRO A 224 -6.16 22.44 -2.72
N LEU A 225 -7.19 22.72 -1.92
CA LEU A 225 -8.45 23.26 -2.42
C LEU A 225 -8.26 24.70 -2.94
N ASP A 226 -8.45 24.95 -4.23
CA ASP A 226 -8.55 26.31 -4.77
C ASP A 226 -9.88 26.96 -4.32
N PRO A 227 -9.85 28.01 -3.48
CA PRO A 227 -11.06 28.68 -3.04
C PRO A 227 -11.92 29.22 -4.17
N ASN A 228 -11.36 29.52 -5.35
CA ASN A 228 -12.08 30.17 -6.45
C ASN A 228 -12.97 29.22 -7.27
N THR A 229 -12.79 27.91 -7.11
CA THR A 229 -13.59 26.88 -7.79
C THR A 229 -14.86 26.50 -7.03
N VAL A 230 -14.95 26.87 -5.75
CA VAL A 230 -16.11 26.55 -4.90
C VAL A 230 -17.32 27.43 -5.24
N ARG A 231 -18.37 26.81 -5.79
CA ARG A 231 -19.62 27.47 -6.22
C ARG A 231 -20.35 28.19 -5.08
N PHE A 232 -20.51 27.54 -3.93
CA PHE A 232 -21.21 28.10 -2.77
C PHE A 232 -20.33 28.06 -1.53
N LYS A 233 -20.30 29.15 -0.75
CA LYS A 233 -19.43 29.27 0.42
C LYS A 233 -20.23 29.81 1.60
N VAL A 234 -19.91 29.32 2.80
CA VAL A 234 -20.43 29.85 4.05
C VAL A 234 -19.28 30.27 4.95
N SER A 235 -19.25 31.55 5.33
CA SER A 235 -18.22 32.14 6.19
C SER A 235 -18.84 32.84 7.39
N PRO A 236 -18.33 32.66 8.63
CA PRO A 236 -17.26 31.72 9.01
C PRO A 236 -17.68 30.25 8.86
N PHE A 237 -16.72 29.31 8.90
CA PHE A 237 -16.99 27.88 8.73
C PHE A 237 -18.17 27.39 9.58
N LEU A 238 -19.13 26.76 8.89
CA LEU A 238 -20.28 26.10 9.50
C LEU A 238 -20.50 24.76 8.80
N GLY A 239 -20.16 23.66 9.46
CA GLY A 239 -20.32 22.30 8.91
C GLY A 239 -21.74 21.75 9.07
N GLY A 240 -21.93 20.51 8.59
CA GLY A 240 -23.16 19.72 8.73
C GLY A 240 -23.96 19.58 7.44
N TYR A 241 -25.24 19.23 7.58
CA TYR A 241 -26.13 18.97 6.46
C TYR A 241 -26.74 20.26 5.87
N TYR A 242 -26.46 20.50 4.60
CA TYR A 242 -27.02 21.58 3.80
C TYR A 242 -28.06 21.01 2.83
N ARG A 243 -29.32 21.35 3.04
CA ARG A 243 -30.48 20.81 2.33
C ARG A 243 -30.70 21.53 1.01
N GLY A 244 -30.67 20.78 -0.09
CA GLY A 244 -30.87 21.29 -1.45
C GLY A 244 -32.26 20.99 -2.01
N GLN A 245 -32.57 19.71 -2.24
CA GLN A 245 -33.81 19.30 -2.90
C GLN A 245 -34.42 18.06 -2.23
N VAL A 246 -35.68 17.74 -2.52
CA VAL A 246 -36.33 16.52 -2.04
C VAL A 246 -36.61 15.62 -3.23
N PHE A 247 -36.15 14.36 -3.15
CA PHE A 247 -36.31 13.37 -4.20
C PHE A 247 -37.22 12.23 -3.76
N ARG A 248 -37.85 11.60 -4.75
CA ARG A 248 -38.55 10.32 -4.62
C ARG A 248 -38.24 9.42 -5.79
N TYR A 249 -38.39 8.12 -5.59
CA TYR A 249 -38.32 7.16 -6.68
C TYR A 249 -39.68 7.08 -7.39
N ASP A 250 -39.68 7.24 -8.71
CA ASP A 250 -40.85 7.00 -9.54
C ASP A 250 -40.76 5.62 -10.19
N PRO A 251 -41.60 4.64 -9.78
CA PRO A 251 -41.55 3.28 -10.31
C PRO A 251 -42.04 3.16 -11.76
N LYS A 252 -42.82 4.15 -12.27
CA LYS A 252 -43.30 4.17 -13.66
C LYS A 252 -42.22 4.71 -14.59
N GLU A 253 -41.62 5.82 -14.21
CA GLU A 253 -40.56 6.49 -14.97
C GLU A 253 -39.17 5.88 -14.73
N LYS A 254 -39.06 4.96 -13.76
CA LYS A 254 -37.82 4.25 -13.42
C LYS A 254 -36.64 5.18 -13.13
N ARG A 255 -36.92 6.30 -12.46
CA ARG A 255 -35.94 7.35 -12.14
C ARG A 255 -36.24 8.01 -10.81
N LEU A 256 -35.22 8.64 -10.24
CA LEU A 256 -35.42 9.59 -9.16
C LEU A 256 -35.98 10.88 -9.74
N VAL A 257 -37.08 11.37 -9.17
CA VAL A 257 -37.74 12.61 -9.55
C VAL A 257 -37.68 13.59 -8.38
N ALA A 258 -37.40 14.86 -8.69
CA ALA A 258 -37.52 15.92 -7.70
C ALA A 258 -39.00 16.18 -7.41
N GLY A 259 -39.33 16.50 -6.16
CA GLY A 259 -40.68 16.91 -5.80
C GLY A 259 -41.07 18.21 -6.52
N GLU A 260 -42.27 18.25 -7.11
CA GLU A 260 -42.82 19.48 -7.65
C GLU A 260 -43.03 20.46 -6.50
N SER A 261 -42.52 21.68 -6.62
CA SER A 261 -42.80 22.68 -5.60
C SER A 261 -43.03 24.04 -6.21
N THR A 262 -44.25 24.53 -6.01
CA THR A 262 -44.56 25.94 -6.23
C THR A 262 -43.74 26.76 -5.24
N ARG A 263 -43.07 27.79 -5.75
CA ARG A 263 -42.19 28.67 -4.96
C ARG A 263 -42.86 30.00 -4.76
N THR A 264 -42.69 30.56 -3.57
CA THR A 264 -43.14 31.91 -3.23
C THR A 264 -41.96 32.75 -2.79
N VAL A 265 -42.08 34.07 -2.93
CA VAL A 265 -41.09 35.01 -2.40
C VAL A 265 -40.94 34.79 -0.90
N PHE A 266 -39.71 34.63 -0.44
CA PHE A 266 -39.40 34.49 0.99
C PHE A 266 -39.17 35.86 1.62
N ASP A 267 -39.98 36.18 2.61
CA ASP A 267 -39.86 37.39 3.43
C ASP A 267 -40.24 37.04 4.88
N PRO A 268 -39.25 36.95 5.81
CA PRO A 268 -39.48 36.47 7.17
C PRO A 268 -40.39 37.46 7.93
N GLN A 269 -41.47 36.95 8.52
CA GLN A 269 -42.43 37.72 9.32
C GLN A 269 -42.05 37.75 10.80
N GLU A 270 -41.33 36.74 11.28
CA GLU A 270 -40.92 36.55 12.66
C GLU A 270 -39.38 36.55 12.74
N ILE A 271 -38.83 37.74 13.01
CA ILE A 271 -37.40 37.93 13.27
C ILE A 271 -37.19 37.85 14.78
N PRO A 272 -36.27 37.00 15.29
CA PRO A 272 -36.00 36.92 16.72
C PRO A 272 -35.61 38.27 17.32
N GLU A 273 -36.17 38.63 18.48
CA GLU A 273 -35.86 39.89 19.16
C GLU A 273 -34.36 40.03 19.49
N ASN A 274 -33.68 38.91 19.69
CA ASN A 274 -32.24 38.81 19.96
C ASN A 274 -31.40 38.57 18.69
N ILE A 275 -31.91 38.87 17.49
CA ILE A 275 -31.16 38.66 16.24
C ILE A 275 -29.78 39.34 16.24
N GLU A 276 -29.65 40.49 16.90
CA GLU A 276 -28.39 41.21 17.04
C GLU A 276 -27.35 40.46 17.89
N ASP A 277 -27.79 39.56 18.77
CA ASP A 277 -26.93 38.71 19.61
C ASP A 277 -26.54 37.39 18.91
N LEU A 278 -27.21 37.05 17.80
CA LEU A 278 -26.93 35.83 17.04
C LEU A 278 -25.73 36.04 16.12
N GLN A 279 -24.89 35.01 16.00
CA GLN A 279 -23.75 35.06 15.09
C GLN A 279 -24.24 35.10 13.63
N PRO A 280 -23.85 36.13 12.84
CA PRO A 280 -24.17 36.18 11.42
C PRO A 280 -23.22 35.28 10.61
N TYR A 281 -23.78 34.64 9.59
CA TYR A 281 -23.06 33.86 8.59
C TYR A 281 -23.34 34.43 7.20
N ASN A 282 -22.33 34.55 6.36
CA ASN A 282 -22.47 35.00 4.98
C ASN A 282 -22.48 33.79 4.06
N PHE A 283 -23.54 33.67 3.27
CA PHE A 283 -23.65 32.76 2.16
C PHE A 283 -23.25 33.50 0.88
N SER A 284 -22.28 33.00 0.13
CA SER A 284 -21.91 33.52 -1.18
C SER A 284 -22.00 32.45 -2.26
N GLY A 285 -22.37 32.86 -3.47
CA GLY A 285 -22.58 31.94 -4.58
C GLY A 285 -22.52 32.61 -5.95
N ILE A 286 -22.64 31.80 -7.00
CA ILE A 286 -22.76 32.26 -8.39
C ILE A 286 -24.13 31.87 -8.92
N TYR A 287 -24.90 32.87 -9.37
CA TYR A 287 -26.16 32.68 -10.08
C TYR A 287 -25.87 32.33 -11.54
N ILE A 288 -26.46 31.25 -12.05
CA ILE A 288 -26.30 30.79 -13.44
C ILE A 288 -27.62 30.97 -14.20
N PRO A 289 -27.67 31.83 -15.25
CA PRO A 289 -28.86 32.00 -16.08
C PRO A 289 -29.34 30.71 -16.74
N GLY A 290 -30.66 30.49 -16.75
CA GLY A 290 -31.27 29.30 -17.37
C GLY A 290 -31.30 28.05 -16.49
N GLU A 291 -30.64 28.08 -15.34
CA GLU A 291 -30.66 27.00 -14.35
C GLU A 291 -31.61 27.27 -13.19
N GLU A 292 -32.01 26.18 -12.52
CA GLU A 292 -32.68 26.24 -11.24
C GLU A 292 -31.63 26.52 -10.14
N ASN A 293 -31.53 27.79 -9.72
CA ASN A 293 -30.52 28.23 -8.75
C ASN A 293 -30.94 27.91 -7.30
N ILE A 294 -30.87 26.63 -6.94
CA ILE A 294 -31.17 26.14 -5.59
C ILE A 294 -30.07 26.60 -4.63
N ILE A 295 -30.47 27.11 -3.46
CA ILE A 295 -29.56 27.56 -2.41
C ILE A 295 -29.58 26.51 -1.30
N PRO A 296 -28.53 25.67 -1.18
CA PRO A 296 -28.44 24.68 -0.13
C PRO A 296 -28.23 25.35 1.23
N LEU A 297 -29.16 25.17 2.16
CA LEU A 297 -29.11 25.76 3.51
C LEU A 297 -29.36 24.72 4.59
N ARG A 298 -28.83 24.97 5.79
CA ARG A 298 -29.15 24.14 6.95
C ARG A 298 -30.61 24.36 7.38
N LYS A 299 -31.20 23.34 8.03
CA LYS A 299 -32.60 23.37 8.51
C LYS A 299 -32.89 24.47 9.55
N ASP A 300 -31.86 24.98 10.22
CA ASP A 300 -31.91 25.99 11.27
C ASP A 300 -31.39 27.37 10.80
N ALA A 301 -31.08 27.51 9.52
CA ALA A 301 -30.66 28.78 8.93
C ALA A 301 -31.89 29.67 8.66
N LEU A 302 -31.86 30.91 9.13
CA LEU A 302 -32.84 31.95 8.82
C LEU A 302 -32.17 32.99 7.90
N PRO A 303 -32.42 32.93 6.57
CA PRO A 303 -31.90 33.92 5.62
C PRO A 303 -32.46 35.31 5.90
N LEU A 304 -31.66 36.35 5.65
CA LEU A 304 -32.09 37.75 5.77
C LEU A 304 -32.15 38.40 4.38
N PRO A 305 -33.31 38.38 3.69
CA PRO A 305 -33.40 38.82 2.29
C PRO A 305 -32.97 40.27 2.04
N ALA A 306 -33.12 41.15 3.04
CA ALA A 306 -32.68 42.54 2.97
C ALA A 306 -31.16 42.71 2.77
N THR A 307 -30.37 41.66 3.04
CA THR A 307 -28.91 41.66 2.93
C THR A 307 -28.40 41.16 1.58
N ILE A 308 -29.30 40.70 0.70
CA ILE A 308 -28.94 40.16 -0.62
C ILE A 308 -28.22 41.23 -1.43
N LYS A 309 -27.09 40.86 -2.03
CA LYS A 309 -26.36 41.67 -3.00
C LYS A 309 -26.17 40.90 -4.32
N PRO A 310 -26.36 41.55 -5.48
CA PRO A 310 -26.90 42.90 -5.65
C PRO A 310 -28.40 42.98 -5.30
N ALA A 311 -28.78 43.90 -4.40
CA ALA A 311 -30.13 43.97 -3.82
C ALA A 311 -31.24 44.22 -4.85
N GLU A 312 -30.91 44.86 -5.98
CA GLU A 312 -31.86 45.18 -7.05
C GLU A 312 -32.03 44.08 -8.10
N THR A 313 -31.22 43.02 -8.03
CA THR A 313 -31.16 41.99 -9.06
C THR A 313 -31.90 40.74 -8.66
N PHE A 314 -31.69 40.27 -7.43
CA PHE A 314 -32.16 38.95 -6.99
C PHE A 314 -33.23 39.01 -5.91
N ILE A 315 -34.01 37.94 -5.81
CA ILE A 315 -34.98 37.69 -4.75
C ILE A 315 -34.85 36.24 -4.27
N LEU A 316 -34.96 36.05 -2.96
CA LEU A 316 -34.98 34.71 -2.38
C LEU A 316 -36.39 34.13 -2.46
N MET A 317 -36.48 32.89 -2.90
CA MET A 317 -37.70 32.13 -3.01
C MET A 317 -37.64 30.93 -2.07
N ARG A 318 -38.78 30.53 -1.54
CA ARG A 318 -38.91 29.33 -0.70
C ARG A 318 -40.04 28.46 -1.26
N SER A 319 -39.79 27.17 -1.36
CA SER A 319 -40.79 26.17 -1.70
C SER A 319 -41.63 25.78 -0.47
N LYS A 320 -42.80 25.17 -0.69
CA LYS A 320 -43.58 24.56 0.41
C LYS A 320 -42.79 23.54 1.23
N THR A 321 -41.94 22.76 0.55
CA THR A 321 -41.08 21.75 1.17
C THR A 321 -39.84 22.36 1.85
N GLY A 322 -39.73 23.70 1.97
CA GLY A 322 -38.63 24.38 2.64
C GLY A 322 -37.32 24.45 1.85
N VAL A 323 -37.36 24.30 0.52
CA VAL A 323 -36.20 24.48 -0.37
C VAL A 323 -36.06 25.96 -0.73
N PHE A 324 -34.86 26.52 -0.57
CA PHE A 324 -34.57 27.89 -0.98
C PHE A 324 -33.99 27.94 -2.39
N SER A 325 -34.33 29.00 -3.14
CA SER A 325 -33.74 29.26 -4.45
C SER A 325 -33.61 30.75 -4.71
N LEU A 326 -32.75 31.13 -5.65
CA LEU A 326 -32.56 32.50 -6.09
C LEU A 326 -33.23 32.72 -7.45
N GLU A 327 -34.03 33.77 -7.58
CA GLU A 327 -34.63 34.18 -8.86
C GLU A 327 -34.35 35.66 -9.16
N PRO A 328 -34.30 36.06 -10.45
CA PRO A 328 -34.25 37.47 -10.82
C PRO A 328 -35.54 38.21 -10.45
N LYS A 329 -35.43 39.46 -9.98
CA LYS A 329 -36.62 40.30 -9.78
C LYS A 329 -37.38 40.51 -11.10
N LYS A 330 -38.72 40.55 -11.04
CA LYS A 330 -39.58 40.76 -12.23
C LYS A 330 -39.12 41.97 -13.06
N GLY A 331 -38.85 41.74 -14.34
CA GLY A 331 -38.39 42.76 -15.30
C GLY A 331 -36.87 42.92 -15.42
N ARG A 332 -36.07 42.10 -14.71
CA ARG A 332 -34.61 42.06 -14.81
C ARG A 332 -34.19 40.74 -15.47
N ALA A 333 -33.67 40.79 -16.69
CA ALA A 333 -33.04 39.64 -17.32
C ALA A 333 -31.56 39.61 -16.90
N VAL A 334 -31.12 38.47 -16.37
CA VAL A 334 -29.70 38.19 -16.07
C VAL A 334 -29.25 37.20 -17.12
N ASN A 335 -28.31 37.60 -17.98
CA ASN A 335 -27.85 36.82 -19.12
C ASN A 335 -26.44 36.24 -18.93
N GLU A 336 -25.77 36.60 -17.84
CA GLU A 336 -24.41 36.17 -17.51
C GLU A 336 -24.35 35.64 -16.07
N SER A 337 -23.42 34.73 -15.81
CA SER A 337 -23.17 34.21 -14.46
C SER A 337 -22.79 35.36 -13.52
N THR A 338 -23.55 35.53 -12.43
CA THR A 338 -23.45 36.71 -11.57
C THR A 338 -23.23 36.30 -10.12
N PRO A 339 -22.19 36.80 -9.42
CA PRO A 339 -21.99 36.50 -8.01
C PRO A 339 -23.09 37.14 -7.15
N PHE A 340 -23.50 36.43 -6.11
CA PHE A 340 -24.43 36.92 -5.10
C PHE A 340 -23.95 36.59 -3.69
N GLU A 341 -24.37 37.39 -2.73
CA GLU A 341 -24.15 37.13 -1.30
C GLU A 341 -25.35 37.57 -0.46
N PHE A 342 -25.60 36.89 0.66
CA PHE A 342 -26.56 37.30 1.68
C PHE A 342 -26.15 36.77 3.06
N THR A 343 -26.67 37.38 4.11
CA THR A 343 -26.45 36.98 5.50
C THR A 343 -27.61 36.12 6.01
N PHE A 344 -27.30 35.12 6.83
CA PHE A 344 -28.27 34.35 7.60
C PHE A 344 -27.80 34.18 9.05
N VAL A 345 -28.71 33.82 9.94
CA VAL A 345 -28.44 33.50 11.34
C VAL A 345 -28.96 32.11 11.68
N LEU A 346 -28.43 31.51 12.75
CA LEU A 346 -28.96 30.25 13.28
C LEU A 346 -30.05 30.55 14.31
N ALA A 347 -31.31 30.40 13.89
CA ALA A 347 -32.50 30.58 14.71
C ALA A 347 -33.60 29.70 14.13
N GLN A 348 -34.43 29.08 14.97
CA GLN A 348 -35.67 28.45 14.52
C GLN A 348 -36.84 29.36 14.83
N THR A 349 -37.51 29.85 13.79
CA THR A 349 -38.78 30.58 13.84
C THR A 349 -39.81 29.87 12.96
N ALA A 350 -41.07 30.30 12.98
CA ALA A 350 -42.08 29.74 12.09
C ALA A 350 -41.73 29.89 10.59
N ASP A 351 -40.88 30.87 10.23
CA ASP A 351 -40.55 31.15 8.83
C ASP A 351 -39.53 30.20 8.21
N ASN A 352 -38.62 29.65 9.00
CA ASN A 352 -37.55 28.78 8.51
C ASN A 352 -37.62 27.35 9.05
N ARG A 353 -38.50 27.09 10.02
CA ARG A 353 -38.81 25.73 10.44
C ARG A 353 -39.38 24.93 9.27
N ILE A 354 -39.00 23.66 9.23
CA ILE A 354 -39.52 22.68 8.31
C ILE A 354 -40.65 21.93 9.05
N ASP A 355 -41.79 22.60 9.18
CA ASP A 355 -43.02 22.13 9.81
C ASP A 355 -44.21 22.19 8.85
N ASP A 356 -43.93 22.13 7.54
CA ASP A 356 -44.94 21.89 6.54
C ASP A 356 -45.65 20.56 6.85
N GLU A 357 -46.97 20.63 7.07
CA GLU A 357 -47.80 19.45 7.33
C GLU A 357 -47.57 18.41 6.22
N PRO A 358 -47.45 17.11 6.56
CA PRO A 358 -47.21 16.09 5.57
C PRO A 358 -48.30 16.04 4.48
N GLU A 359 -47.87 15.95 3.23
CA GLU A 359 -48.78 15.82 2.09
C GLU A 359 -49.07 14.32 1.81
N ASP A 360 -50.09 14.03 0.98
CA ASP A 360 -50.43 12.65 0.60
C ASP A 360 -49.21 11.90 0.00
N GLU A 361 -48.29 12.61 -0.67
CA GLU A 361 -47.07 12.06 -1.24
C GLU A 361 -46.05 11.56 -0.19
N ASP A 362 -46.05 12.17 1.01
CA ASP A 362 -45.17 11.79 2.11
C ASP A 362 -45.61 10.48 2.78
N LEU A 363 -46.85 10.05 2.53
CA LEU A 363 -47.42 8.78 2.98
C LEU A 363 -47.54 7.75 1.84
N ALA A 364 -47.49 8.19 0.59
CA ALA A 364 -47.59 7.32 -0.57
C ALA A 364 -46.35 6.43 -0.72
N ALA A 365 -46.50 5.14 -0.36
CA ALA A 365 -45.51 4.10 -0.61
C ALA A 365 -45.60 3.57 -2.05
N ILE A 366 -44.52 2.97 -2.55
CA ILE A 366 -44.54 2.24 -3.83
C ILE A 366 -45.51 1.05 -3.70
N ASP A 367 -46.53 0.98 -4.57
CA ASP A 367 -47.54 -0.09 -4.59
C ASP A 367 -46.94 -1.42 -5.09
N ALA A 368 -46.14 -2.05 -4.22
CA ALA A 368 -45.40 -3.28 -4.45
C ALA A 368 -45.03 -3.98 -3.14
N PRO A 369 -44.79 -5.31 -3.15
CA PRO A 369 -44.41 -6.06 -1.96
C PRO A 369 -43.02 -5.64 -1.46
N LEU A 370 -42.83 -5.65 -0.14
CA LEU A 370 -41.49 -5.67 0.46
C LEU A 370 -40.87 -7.07 0.29
N GLY A 371 -39.54 -7.18 0.40
CA GLY A 371 -38.90 -8.47 0.57
C GLY A 371 -39.26 -9.10 1.94
N GLU A 372 -38.96 -10.39 2.10
CA GLU A 372 -39.41 -11.17 3.25
C GLU A 372 -38.88 -10.63 4.59
N GLN A 373 -37.60 -10.20 4.62
CA GLN A 373 -36.96 -9.66 5.81
C GLN A 373 -37.53 -8.28 6.15
N PHE A 374 -37.71 -7.41 5.15
CA PHE A 374 -38.29 -6.09 5.37
C PHE A 374 -39.75 -6.17 5.81
N GLU A 375 -40.55 -7.06 5.23
CA GLU A 375 -41.94 -7.25 5.64
C GLU A 375 -42.03 -7.80 7.07
N ALA A 376 -41.23 -8.81 7.41
CA ALA A 376 -41.20 -9.36 8.77
C ALA A 376 -40.78 -8.31 9.81
N PHE A 377 -39.81 -7.45 9.48
CA PHE A 377 -39.38 -6.36 10.34
C PHE A 377 -40.46 -5.29 10.49
N ARG A 378 -41.10 -4.87 9.39
CA ARG A 378 -42.23 -3.92 9.40
C ARG A 378 -43.38 -4.44 10.25
N GLU A 379 -43.80 -5.69 10.07
CA GLU A 379 -44.85 -6.30 10.89
C GLU A 379 -44.51 -6.31 12.38
N LYS A 380 -43.26 -6.59 12.72
CA LYS A 380 -42.79 -6.57 14.11
C LYS A 380 -42.90 -5.16 14.70
N LEU A 381 -42.45 -4.13 13.99
CA LEU A 381 -42.56 -2.74 14.44
C LEU A 381 -44.01 -2.25 14.50
N ALA A 382 -44.86 -2.68 13.57
CA ALA A 382 -46.29 -2.33 13.57
C ALA A 382 -47.01 -2.86 14.83
N LYS A 383 -46.62 -4.06 15.32
CA LYS A 383 -47.17 -4.67 16.53
C LYS A 383 -46.66 -4.01 17.83
N GLU A 384 -45.55 -3.30 17.78
CA GLU A 384 -44.95 -2.66 18.96
C GLU A 384 -45.68 -1.36 19.31
N LYS A 385 -46.45 -1.39 20.41
CA LYS A 385 -47.29 -0.25 20.84
C LYS A 385 -46.57 0.73 21.77
N LEU A 386 -45.40 0.35 22.30
CA LEU A 386 -44.64 1.17 23.23
C LEU A 386 -43.68 2.14 22.54
N LEU A 387 -43.42 1.95 21.25
CA LEU A 387 -42.56 2.83 20.46
C LEU A 387 -43.37 3.94 19.81
N SER A 388 -42.89 5.18 19.94
CA SER A 388 -43.39 6.32 19.17
C SER A 388 -43.13 6.10 17.66
N PRO A 389 -43.85 6.79 16.76
CA PRO A 389 -43.55 6.80 15.32
C PRO A 389 -42.08 7.13 15.04
N LYS A 390 -41.52 8.12 15.75
CA LYS A 390 -40.11 8.51 15.66
C LYS A 390 -39.16 7.36 16.05
N ASP A 391 -39.44 6.65 17.12
CA ASP A 391 -38.59 5.52 17.56
C ASP A 391 -38.72 4.31 16.64
N LYS A 392 -39.89 4.09 16.03
CA LYS A 392 -40.06 3.11 14.95
C LYS A 392 -39.22 3.48 13.73
N ALA A 393 -39.22 4.73 13.33
CA ALA A 393 -38.40 5.21 12.21
C ALA A 393 -36.90 5.08 12.50
N ARG A 394 -36.44 5.39 13.72
CA ARG A 394 -35.06 5.13 14.16
C ARG A 394 -34.70 3.65 14.06
N ALA A 395 -35.60 2.77 14.48
CA ALA A 395 -35.39 1.33 14.37
C ALA A 395 -35.29 0.86 12.90
N THR A 396 -36.09 1.45 12.00
CA THR A 396 -35.98 1.21 10.55
C THR A 396 -34.61 1.61 10.01
N VAL A 397 -34.14 2.81 10.33
CA VAL A 397 -32.83 3.34 9.92
C VAL A 397 -31.69 2.44 10.41
N ALA A 398 -31.71 2.04 11.69
CA ALA A 398 -30.72 1.13 12.26
C ALA A 398 -30.76 -0.26 11.61
N MET A 399 -31.95 -0.75 11.23
CA MET A 399 -32.08 -2.02 10.52
C MET A 399 -31.42 -1.96 9.14
N ILE A 400 -31.74 -0.95 8.33
CA ILE A 400 -31.15 -0.76 6.99
C ILE A 400 -29.62 -0.71 7.07
N ARG A 401 -29.07 0.10 7.98
CA ARG A 401 -27.62 0.22 8.18
C ARG A 401 -26.94 -1.10 8.57
N LYS A 402 -27.63 -1.92 9.36
CA LYS A 402 -27.11 -3.21 9.83
C LYS A 402 -27.16 -4.28 8.75
N THR A 403 -28.15 -4.24 7.88
CA THR A 403 -28.37 -5.28 6.85
C THR A 403 -27.66 -4.97 5.53
N MET A 404 -27.45 -3.69 5.23
CA MET A 404 -26.87 -3.23 3.96
C MET A 404 -25.38 -2.93 4.06
N LYS A 405 -24.70 -3.05 2.92
CA LYS A 405 -23.30 -2.66 2.74
C LYS A 405 -23.17 -1.43 1.85
N TYR A 406 -22.21 -0.56 2.13
CA TYR A 406 -21.90 0.56 1.25
C TYR A 406 -21.12 0.07 0.02
N PRO A 407 -21.47 0.48 -1.21
CA PRO A 407 -20.82 -0.02 -2.42
C PRO A 407 -19.37 0.46 -2.57
N ALA A 408 -18.49 -0.43 -3.06
CA ALA A 408 -17.20 -0.05 -3.62
C ALA A 408 -17.37 0.82 -4.89
N ALA A 409 -16.34 1.54 -5.31
CA ALA A 409 -16.43 2.50 -6.41
C ALA A 409 -16.92 1.85 -7.72
N GLU A 410 -16.38 0.68 -8.06
CA GLU A 410 -16.75 -0.12 -9.24
C GLU A 410 -18.18 -0.69 -9.19
N GLN A 411 -18.77 -0.86 -8.00
CA GLN A 411 -20.12 -1.44 -7.84
C GLN A 411 -21.24 -0.41 -8.00
N ARG A 412 -20.94 0.90 -7.91
CA ARG A 412 -21.97 1.95 -7.87
C ARG A 412 -22.83 1.99 -9.13
N GLN A 413 -22.18 1.94 -10.30
CA GLN A 413 -22.89 2.03 -11.58
C GLN A 413 -23.79 0.80 -11.83
N GLU A 414 -23.31 -0.39 -11.47
CA GLU A 414 -24.10 -1.62 -11.57
C GLU A 414 -25.31 -1.59 -10.63
N MET A 415 -25.09 -1.18 -9.38
CA MET A 415 -26.15 -1.02 -8.38
C MET A 415 -27.22 -0.03 -8.84
N ASP A 416 -26.83 1.18 -9.27
CA ASP A 416 -27.78 2.21 -9.74
C ASP A 416 -28.59 1.70 -10.94
N SER A 417 -27.92 1.05 -11.91
CA SER A 417 -28.59 0.47 -13.08
C SER A 417 -29.61 -0.61 -12.69
N LYS A 418 -29.24 -1.47 -11.73
CA LYS A 418 -30.11 -2.55 -11.23
C LYS A 418 -31.36 -1.99 -10.55
N TYR A 419 -31.22 -0.97 -9.71
CA TYR A 419 -32.33 -0.38 -8.96
C TYR A 419 -33.25 0.48 -9.83
N LEU A 420 -32.69 1.23 -10.79
CA LEU A 420 -33.51 1.94 -11.77
C LEU A 420 -34.32 0.95 -12.63
N ALA A 421 -33.71 -0.18 -13.06
CA ALA A 421 -34.41 -1.18 -13.87
C ALA A 421 -35.56 -1.90 -13.14
N ALA A 422 -35.49 -2.02 -11.82
CA ALA A 422 -36.41 -2.79 -10.98
C ALA A 422 -37.87 -2.30 -11.02
N GLY A 423 -38.11 -1.01 -11.29
CA GLY A 423 -39.46 -0.41 -11.29
C GLY A 423 -40.18 -0.66 -9.97
N ALA A 424 -41.40 -1.20 -10.02
CA ALA A 424 -42.17 -1.54 -8.82
C ALA A 424 -41.47 -2.57 -7.91
N ALA A 425 -40.59 -3.44 -8.43
CA ALA A 425 -39.90 -4.47 -7.66
C ALA A 425 -38.63 -3.96 -6.93
N LEU A 426 -38.52 -2.64 -6.70
CA LEU A 426 -37.34 -2.02 -6.08
C LEU A 426 -37.00 -2.62 -4.72
N MET A 427 -37.98 -2.74 -3.81
CA MET A 427 -37.73 -3.14 -2.42
C MET A 427 -37.20 -4.58 -2.28
N PRO A 428 -37.79 -5.61 -2.92
CA PRO A 428 -37.20 -6.94 -2.96
C PRO A 428 -35.80 -6.98 -3.60
N THR A 429 -35.58 -6.14 -4.62
CA THR A 429 -34.28 -6.08 -5.31
C THR A 429 -33.19 -5.50 -4.42
N ILE A 430 -33.50 -4.46 -3.64
CA ILE A 430 -32.58 -3.89 -2.64
C ILE A 430 -32.25 -4.93 -1.56
N GLU A 431 -33.27 -5.64 -1.06
CA GLU A 431 -33.09 -6.68 -0.04
C GLU A 431 -32.23 -7.85 -0.52
N GLU A 432 -32.45 -8.34 -1.75
CA GLU A 432 -31.64 -9.41 -2.35
C GLU A 432 -30.20 -8.96 -2.62
N HIS A 433 -30.02 -7.73 -3.09
CA HIS A 433 -28.71 -7.23 -3.50
C HIS A 433 -27.81 -6.84 -2.31
N THR A 434 -28.39 -6.42 -1.17
CA THR A 434 -27.70 -6.08 0.08
C THR A 434 -26.68 -4.92 0.02
N ILE A 435 -26.63 -4.19 -1.10
CA ILE A 435 -25.66 -3.10 -1.34
C ILE A 435 -26.40 -1.78 -1.60
N THR A 436 -26.15 -0.73 -0.84
CA THR A 436 -26.86 0.56 -1.02
C THR A 436 -25.95 1.75 -0.71
N ASN A 437 -25.99 2.79 -1.54
CA ASN A 437 -25.42 4.11 -1.22
C ASN A 437 -26.40 4.95 -0.37
N CYS A 438 -26.05 6.21 -0.11
CA CYS A 438 -26.88 7.15 0.67
C CYS A 438 -28.28 7.37 0.09
N HIS A 439 -28.45 7.40 -1.24
CA HIS A 439 -29.78 7.55 -1.86
C HIS A 439 -30.65 6.32 -1.63
N TRP A 440 -30.18 5.13 -2.02
CA TRP A 440 -31.00 3.92 -2.01
C TRP A 440 -31.30 3.42 -0.60
N SER A 441 -30.38 3.61 0.36
CA SER A 441 -30.61 3.27 1.77
C SER A 441 -31.70 4.15 2.40
N ASN A 442 -31.66 5.46 2.17
CA ASN A 442 -32.67 6.38 2.70
C ASN A 442 -34.02 6.27 1.97
N ILE A 443 -34.03 5.89 0.68
CA ILE A 443 -35.27 5.49 -0.02
C ILE A 443 -35.85 4.22 0.61
N ALA A 444 -35.04 3.19 0.86
CA ALA A 444 -35.52 1.96 1.48
C ALA A 444 -36.07 2.20 2.89
N ALA A 445 -35.40 3.03 3.71
CA ALA A 445 -35.89 3.42 5.03
C ALA A 445 -37.21 4.20 4.95
N SER A 446 -37.31 5.18 4.05
CA SER A 446 -38.53 5.96 3.81
C SER A 446 -39.70 5.06 3.38
N GLU A 447 -39.48 4.11 2.48
CA GLU A 447 -40.50 3.18 2.00
C GLU A 447 -41.07 2.25 3.09
N ILE A 448 -40.25 1.83 4.05
CA ILE A 448 -40.71 1.03 5.20
C ILE A 448 -41.50 1.92 6.17
N ASN A 449 -41.03 3.15 6.42
CA ASN A 449 -41.71 4.09 7.31
C ASN A 449 -43.09 4.51 6.77
N LYS A 450 -43.22 4.76 5.47
CA LYS A 450 -44.51 5.04 4.82
C LYS A 450 -45.52 3.89 5.01
N ARG A 451 -45.07 2.63 4.91
CA ARG A 451 -45.89 1.43 5.19
C ARG A 451 -46.20 1.21 6.68
N LEU A 452 -45.55 1.96 7.56
CA LEU A 452 -45.89 2.05 8.98
C LEU A 452 -46.81 3.24 9.29
N GLU A 453 -47.33 3.92 8.25
CA GLU A 453 -48.13 5.14 8.34
C GLU A 453 -47.35 6.31 8.98
N ILE A 454 -46.04 6.33 8.77
CA ILE A 454 -45.14 7.38 9.27
C ILE A 454 -44.72 8.26 8.07
N PRO A 455 -45.16 9.53 8.01
CA PRO A 455 -44.79 10.42 6.91
C PRO A 455 -43.28 10.57 6.80
N SER A 456 -42.75 10.31 5.59
CA SER A 456 -41.31 10.24 5.35
C SER A 456 -40.92 10.75 3.96
N ARG A 457 -39.81 11.48 3.88
CA ARG A 457 -39.25 12.00 2.62
C ARG A 457 -37.73 11.89 2.56
N VAL A 458 -37.15 12.04 1.37
CA VAL A 458 -35.70 11.87 1.12
C VAL A 458 -35.10 13.18 0.57
N PRO A 459 -34.72 14.12 1.43
CA PRO A 459 -33.89 15.25 1.02
C PRO A 459 -32.50 14.82 0.53
N THR A 460 -31.96 15.64 -0.37
CA THR A 460 -30.60 15.57 -0.89
C THR A 460 -29.93 16.93 -0.77
N GLY A 461 -28.62 16.91 -0.62
CA GLY A 461 -27.81 18.12 -0.57
C GLY A 461 -26.36 17.75 -0.27
N PHE A 462 -25.74 18.46 0.66
CA PHE A 462 -24.32 18.29 0.97
C PHE A 462 -24.12 18.03 2.46
N PHE A 463 -23.23 17.10 2.78
CA PHE A 463 -22.69 16.97 4.14
C PHE A 463 -21.29 17.60 4.17
N VAL A 464 -21.16 18.72 4.88
CA VAL A 464 -19.98 19.57 4.84
C VAL A 464 -19.11 19.36 6.08
N GLN A 465 -17.90 18.84 5.86
CA GLN A 465 -16.84 18.72 6.85
C GLN A 465 -15.80 19.83 6.68
N ARG A 466 -14.94 20.01 7.69
CA ARG A 466 -13.89 21.03 7.65
C ARG A 466 -12.75 20.59 6.73
N HIS A 467 -12.38 21.46 5.79
CA HIS A 467 -11.19 21.26 4.96
C HIS A 467 -9.97 21.93 5.60
N PRO A 468 -8.76 21.34 5.53
CA PRO A 468 -7.56 21.93 6.12
C PRO A 468 -7.14 23.26 5.46
N ASP A 469 -7.38 23.41 4.16
CA ASP A 469 -6.85 24.54 3.37
C ASP A 469 -7.75 25.79 3.34
N VAL A 470 -8.97 25.72 3.86
CA VAL A 470 -9.91 26.85 3.86
C VAL A 470 -10.59 27.06 5.22
N ASP A 471 -10.89 28.32 5.53
CA ASP A 471 -11.53 28.76 6.77
C ASP A 471 -13.05 28.98 6.64
N PHE A 472 -13.60 28.73 5.45
CA PHE A 472 -15.03 28.75 5.15
C PHE A 472 -15.54 27.32 4.92
N ALA A 473 -16.86 27.13 4.97
CA ALA A 473 -17.50 25.88 4.61
C ALA A 473 -17.73 25.84 3.09
N PRO A 474 -17.00 24.99 2.34
CA PRO A 474 -17.23 24.84 0.92
C PRO A 474 -18.50 24.02 0.69
N ILE A 475 -19.56 24.67 0.23
CA ILE A 475 -20.84 24.01 -0.04
C ILE A 475 -20.79 23.49 -1.48
N GLY A 476 -20.39 22.24 -1.59
CA GLY A 476 -20.20 21.47 -2.83
C GLY A 476 -19.55 20.15 -2.46
N GLY A 477 -19.80 19.07 -3.23
CA GLY A 477 -19.02 17.84 -3.08
C GLY A 477 -19.72 16.54 -2.83
N ILE A 478 -19.53 15.96 -1.64
CA ILE A 478 -20.16 14.68 -1.27
C ILE A 478 -21.67 14.95 -1.23
N GLY A 479 -22.29 14.74 -2.39
CA GLY A 479 -23.72 14.66 -2.53
C GLY A 479 -24.20 13.60 -1.54
N HIS A 480 -25.09 14.01 -0.66
CA HIS A 480 -25.61 13.14 0.38
C HIS A 480 -27.13 13.22 0.42
N ALA A 481 -27.73 12.08 0.72
CA ALA A 481 -29.16 11.94 0.90
C ALA A 481 -29.41 11.40 2.31
N TRP A 482 -30.47 11.88 2.95
CA TRP A 482 -30.92 11.41 4.25
C TRP A 482 -32.44 11.27 4.26
N SER A 483 -33.00 10.66 5.30
CA SER A 483 -34.44 10.59 5.53
C SER A 483 -34.89 11.73 6.45
N GLU A 484 -36.04 12.31 6.16
CA GLU A 484 -36.79 13.20 7.05
C GLU A 484 -38.09 12.51 7.45
N VAL A 485 -38.41 12.51 8.74
CA VAL A 485 -39.59 11.83 9.32
C VAL A 485 -40.40 12.80 10.17
N TRP A 486 -41.72 12.81 10.02
CA TRP A 486 -42.59 13.67 10.80
C TRP A 486 -42.72 13.22 12.27
N ASP A 487 -42.43 14.13 13.22
CA ASP A 487 -42.56 13.90 14.66
C ASP A 487 -43.77 14.64 15.24
N ALA A 488 -44.83 13.87 15.55
CA ALA A 488 -46.06 14.40 16.13
C ALA A 488 -46.07 14.41 17.68
N ASP A 489 -45.07 13.80 18.35
CA ASP A 489 -45.22 13.35 19.75
C ASP A 489 -44.38 14.13 20.78
N GLN A 490 -43.34 14.88 20.39
CA GLN A 490 -42.45 15.57 21.35
C GLN A 490 -42.75 17.06 21.53
N PRO A 491 -42.90 17.60 22.75
CA PRO A 491 -43.25 19.02 22.98
C PRO A 491 -42.28 20.07 22.38
N ALA A 492 -41.00 19.71 22.19
CA ALA A 492 -39.97 20.62 21.67
C ALA A 492 -39.80 20.54 20.13
N THR A 493 -40.27 19.47 19.50
CA THR A 493 -40.21 19.24 18.04
C THR A 493 -41.60 18.90 17.48
N LYS A 494 -42.65 19.21 18.23
CA LYS A 494 -44.03 18.85 17.92
C LYS A 494 -44.37 19.47 16.60
N ASP A 495 -44.83 18.66 15.66
CA ASP A 495 -45.18 19.11 14.32
C ASP A 495 -43.93 19.60 13.57
N SER A 496 -42.90 18.74 13.42
CA SER A 496 -41.78 19.04 12.51
C SER A 496 -41.10 17.80 11.93
N TRP A 497 -40.38 18.03 10.83
CA TRP A 497 -39.55 17.03 10.17
C TRP A 497 -38.22 16.81 10.91
N VAL A 498 -37.97 15.58 11.32
CA VAL A 498 -36.75 15.15 11.99
C VAL A 498 -35.85 14.39 11.02
N GLN A 499 -34.60 14.83 10.93
CA GLN A 499 -33.56 14.19 10.13
C GLN A 499 -33.12 12.85 10.74
N MET A 500 -32.94 11.84 9.88
CA MET A 500 -32.37 10.52 10.19
C MET A 500 -31.56 10.02 8.98
N ASP A 501 -30.43 9.34 9.21
CA ASP A 501 -29.56 8.89 8.11
C ASP A 501 -29.36 7.37 8.11
N ALA A 502 -29.90 6.71 7.08
CA ALA A 502 -29.83 5.26 6.87
C ALA A 502 -28.57 4.79 6.12
N THR A 503 -27.63 5.68 5.84
CA THR A 503 -26.42 5.35 5.07
C THR A 503 -25.57 4.31 5.82
N PRO A 504 -25.25 3.14 5.20
CA PRO A 504 -24.37 2.14 5.81
C PRO A 504 -22.94 2.66 6.01
N ALA A 505 -22.22 2.08 6.98
CA ALA A 505 -20.81 2.40 7.18
C ALA A 505 -19.97 2.04 5.93
N LYS A 506 -19.06 2.92 5.55
CA LYS A 506 -18.03 2.61 4.53
C LYS A 506 -17.07 1.59 5.14
N GLU A 507 -16.77 0.51 4.42
CA GLU A 507 -15.71 -0.40 4.86
C GLU A 507 -14.36 0.33 4.74
N ASN A 508 -13.67 0.56 5.85
CA ASN A 508 -12.29 1.02 5.81
C ASN A 508 -11.43 -0.05 5.13
N GLU A 509 -10.59 0.34 4.17
CA GLU A 509 -9.65 -0.51 3.43
C GLU A 509 -8.63 -1.26 4.32
N GLU A 510 -8.65 -1.08 5.64
CA GLU A 510 -7.86 -1.88 6.58
C GLU A 510 -8.30 -3.36 6.70
N ASN A 511 -9.39 -3.78 6.04
CA ASN A 511 -9.82 -5.18 6.03
C ASN A 511 -9.21 -6.05 4.90
N ASP A 512 -8.42 -5.48 3.97
CA ASP A 512 -7.89 -6.23 2.82
C ASP A 512 -6.54 -6.93 3.03
N GLU A 513 -6.00 -6.94 4.25
CA GLU A 513 -4.82 -7.78 4.57
C GLU A 513 -5.16 -9.27 4.83
N LYS A 514 -6.39 -9.72 4.60
CA LYS A 514 -6.80 -11.10 4.95
C LYS A 514 -7.07 -12.08 3.80
N GLU A 515 -6.92 -11.71 2.54
CA GLU A 515 -7.14 -12.67 1.43
C GLU A 515 -6.04 -12.76 0.36
N LYS A 516 -4.79 -12.36 0.68
CA LYS A 516 -3.62 -12.74 -0.14
C LYS A 516 -2.54 -13.45 0.68
N SER A 517 -2.87 -14.64 1.14
CA SER A 517 -1.85 -15.65 1.46
C SER A 517 -2.04 -16.87 0.58
N ASP A 518 -1.86 -16.70 -0.73
CA ASP A 518 -1.31 -17.77 -1.56
C ASP A 518 -0.59 -17.20 -2.79
N GLY A 519 0.68 -17.59 -2.93
CA GLY A 519 1.49 -17.55 -4.16
C GLY A 519 1.71 -16.22 -4.91
N GLY A 520 2.86 -15.58 -4.72
CA GLY A 520 3.42 -14.66 -5.72
C GLY A 520 4.46 -13.68 -5.16
N GLN A 521 5.68 -13.71 -5.73
CA GLN A 521 6.87 -12.95 -5.34
C GLN A 521 6.59 -11.47 -5.02
N ALA A 522 6.99 -11.05 -3.81
CA ALA A 522 7.01 -9.64 -3.42
C ALA A 522 8.36 -9.00 -3.79
N THR A 523 8.32 -8.06 -4.73
CA THR A 523 9.36 -7.03 -4.88
C THR A 523 9.35 -6.13 -3.65
N LYS A 524 10.56 -5.83 -3.18
CA LYS A 524 10.84 -4.99 -2.00
C LYS A 524 10.40 -3.56 -2.25
N ALA A 525 9.65 -2.98 -1.33
CA ALA A 525 9.61 -1.54 -1.09
C ALA A 525 10.08 -1.34 0.36
N ASN A 526 11.27 -0.77 0.51
CA ASN A 526 11.81 -0.29 1.77
C ASN A 526 11.09 1.02 2.10
N GLU A 527 10.44 1.08 3.25
CA GLU A 527 10.30 2.33 4.00
C GLU A 527 11.60 2.52 4.79
N THR A 528 12.38 3.51 4.37
CA THR A 528 13.29 4.22 5.27
C THR A 528 13.14 5.69 4.94
N ASP A 529 12.75 6.46 5.97
CA ASP A 529 12.89 7.90 6.07
C ASP A 529 14.11 8.40 5.31
N ASN A 530 13.86 9.25 4.31
CA ASN A 530 14.74 10.38 4.01
C ASN A 530 13.83 11.55 3.67
N THR A 531 13.84 12.51 4.58
CA THR A 531 13.48 13.90 4.35
C THR A 531 14.21 14.43 3.12
N ASP A 532 13.48 14.73 2.05
CA ASP A 532 13.93 15.72 1.07
C ASP A 532 12.72 16.35 0.36
N GLN A 533 12.57 17.64 0.65
CA GLN A 533 12.13 18.71 -0.26
C GLN A 533 10.71 18.65 -0.85
N LEU A 534 9.87 19.50 -0.26
CA LEU A 534 8.74 20.16 -0.89
C LEU A 534 9.13 20.63 -2.30
N GLU A 535 8.49 20.10 -3.33
CA GLU A 535 8.31 20.80 -4.59
C GLU A 535 6.83 21.11 -4.80
N GLU A 536 6.60 22.39 -5.03
CA GLU A 536 5.34 23.05 -5.28
C GLU A 536 4.67 22.50 -6.54
N GLY A 537 3.34 22.60 -6.61
CA GLY A 537 2.52 21.96 -7.64
C GLY A 537 2.86 22.36 -9.07
N GLU A 538 2.38 21.57 -10.04
CA GLU A 538 1.88 22.03 -11.35
C GLU A 538 1.64 20.84 -12.31
N GLY A 539 0.43 20.77 -12.88
CA GLY A 539 0.18 20.26 -14.25
C GLY A 539 -0.10 18.76 -14.42
N GLU A 540 -1.38 18.41 -14.65
CA GLU A 540 -1.75 17.14 -15.28
C GLU A 540 -1.06 16.96 -16.65
N LEU A 541 0.10 16.33 -16.64
CA LEU A 541 0.73 15.70 -17.79
C LEU A 541 0.33 14.23 -17.79
N GLU A 542 -0.10 13.69 -18.93
CA GLU A 542 -0.39 12.25 -19.08
C GLU A 542 0.79 11.39 -18.58
N GLU A 543 0.52 10.29 -17.87
CA GLU A 543 1.55 9.35 -17.36
C GLU A 543 2.49 8.89 -18.51
N SER A 544 3.81 9.04 -18.36
CA SER A 544 4.81 8.56 -19.32
C SER A 544 5.98 7.93 -18.58
N GLY A 545 6.08 6.60 -18.64
CA GLY A 545 7.07 5.83 -17.89
C GLY A 545 8.53 6.11 -18.28
N VAL A 546 8.80 6.63 -19.48
CA VAL A 546 10.15 7.06 -19.92
C VAL A 546 10.50 8.44 -19.37
N LEU A 547 9.55 9.38 -19.37
CA LEU A 547 9.79 10.76 -18.93
C LEU A 547 9.72 10.91 -17.41
N ASP A 548 9.29 9.87 -16.70
CA ASP A 548 9.29 9.79 -15.24
C ASP A 548 10.58 9.18 -14.66
N LEU A 549 11.59 8.92 -15.51
CA LEU A 549 12.95 8.61 -15.06
C LEU A 549 13.57 9.81 -14.35
N THR A 550 14.21 9.55 -13.22
CA THR A 550 14.97 10.56 -12.48
C THR A 550 16.13 11.10 -13.32
N PRO A 551 16.61 12.34 -13.07
CA PRO A 551 17.81 12.85 -13.71
C PRO A 551 19.03 11.93 -13.53
N GLU A 552 19.12 11.22 -12.41
CA GLU A 552 20.13 10.19 -12.12
C GLU A 552 19.98 8.97 -13.05
N GLU A 553 18.75 8.52 -13.31
CA GLU A 553 18.48 7.43 -14.26
C GLU A 553 18.68 7.84 -15.72
N LEU A 554 18.45 9.12 -16.07
CA LEU A 554 18.79 9.69 -17.38
C LEU A 554 20.31 9.81 -17.56
N ALA A 555 21.03 10.23 -16.53
CA ALA A 555 22.49 10.24 -16.51
C ALA A 555 23.06 8.81 -16.61
N GLN A 556 22.47 7.85 -15.91
CA GLN A 556 22.84 6.43 -16.06
C GLN A 556 22.54 5.92 -17.48
N LEU A 557 21.41 6.30 -18.07
CA LEU A 557 21.08 5.97 -19.46
C LEU A 557 22.08 6.59 -20.45
N GLN A 558 22.56 7.82 -20.19
CA GLN A 558 23.61 8.47 -20.97
C GLN A 558 24.93 7.67 -20.89
N ILE A 559 25.32 7.23 -19.69
CA ILE A 559 26.51 6.40 -19.47
C ILE A 559 26.38 5.06 -20.21
N ASP A 560 25.22 4.40 -20.09
CA ASP A 560 24.92 3.15 -20.78
C ASP A 560 25.01 3.31 -22.33
N LEU A 561 24.70 4.49 -22.87
CA LEU A 561 24.73 4.79 -24.31
C LEU A 561 26.10 5.16 -24.87
N GLN A 562 27.03 5.66 -24.04
CA GLN A 562 28.36 6.09 -24.47
C GLN A 562 29.39 4.95 -24.58
N GLY A 563 29.02 3.72 -24.20
CA GLY A 563 29.83 2.51 -24.44
C GLY A 563 31.18 2.49 -23.70
N VAL A 564 31.36 3.32 -22.67
CA VAL A 564 32.52 3.24 -21.78
C VAL A 564 32.14 2.33 -20.61
N GLU A 565 32.43 1.03 -20.74
CA GLU A 565 32.28 0.08 -19.64
C GLU A 565 33.49 0.18 -18.67
N PRO A 566 33.36 0.71 -17.45
CA PRO A 566 33.96 0.04 -16.31
C PRO A 566 33.23 -1.31 -16.16
N LEU A 567 33.98 -2.41 -16.12
CA LEU A 567 33.40 -3.75 -16.02
C LEU A 567 32.34 -3.77 -14.89
N GLN A 568 31.13 -4.24 -15.18
CA GLN A 568 30.04 -4.39 -14.21
C GLN A 568 30.48 -5.16 -12.94
N THR A 569 31.53 -5.98 -13.06
CA THR A 569 32.17 -6.69 -11.95
C THR A 569 32.92 -5.76 -11.00
N ASP A 570 33.55 -4.69 -11.48
CA ASP A 570 34.38 -3.79 -10.66
C ASP A 570 33.52 -2.88 -9.77
N ILE A 571 32.36 -2.42 -10.29
CA ILE A 571 31.37 -1.67 -9.51
C ILE A 571 30.67 -2.59 -8.51
N ALA A 572 30.25 -3.79 -8.94
CA ALA A 572 29.64 -4.77 -8.05
C ALA A 572 30.60 -5.22 -6.93
N GLU A 573 31.88 -5.38 -7.26
CA GLU A 573 32.93 -5.74 -6.30
C GLU A 573 33.24 -4.60 -5.33
N ALA A 574 33.28 -3.35 -5.80
CA ALA A 574 33.43 -2.17 -4.96
C ALA A 574 32.23 -1.99 -4.00
N LEU A 575 31.00 -2.13 -4.50
CA LEU A 575 29.77 -2.04 -3.69
C LEU A 575 29.67 -3.18 -2.68
N PHE A 576 30.02 -4.41 -3.10
CA PHE A 576 30.04 -5.55 -2.19
C PHE A 576 31.05 -5.34 -1.06
N LYS A 577 32.27 -4.90 -1.40
CA LYS A 577 33.32 -4.63 -0.43
C LYS A 577 32.97 -3.48 0.51
N ALA A 578 32.33 -2.42 0.02
CA ALA A 578 31.87 -1.32 0.86
C ALA A 578 30.79 -1.76 1.87
N ARG A 579 29.93 -2.71 1.49
CA ARG A 579 28.88 -3.24 2.37
C ARG A 579 29.40 -4.29 3.37
N THR A 580 30.27 -5.19 2.93
CA THR A 580 30.62 -6.40 3.70
C THR A 580 32.04 -6.39 4.28
N ASN A 581 32.83 -5.35 4.00
CA ASN A 581 34.26 -5.25 4.32
C ASN A 581 35.17 -6.35 3.72
N VAL A 582 34.65 -7.27 2.92
CA VAL A 582 35.43 -8.35 2.28
C VAL A 582 35.26 -8.34 0.76
N ASN A 583 36.25 -8.87 0.05
CA ASN A 583 36.17 -8.98 -1.41
C ASN A 583 35.13 -10.04 -1.79
N ALA A 584 34.37 -9.78 -2.86
CA ALA A 584 33.34 -10.70 -3.35
C ALA A 584 33.92 -12.08 -3.71
N ALA A 585 35.15 -12.12 -4.23
CA ALA A 585 35.85 -13.35 -4.55
C ALA A 585 36.13 -14.23 -3.32
N ASP A 586 36.48 -13.64 -2.18
CA ASP A 586 36.80 -14.40 -0.96
C ASP A 586 35.53 -14.93 -0.29
N TRP A 587 34.47 -14.12 -0.24
CA TRP A 587 33.15 -14.59 0.19
C TRP A 587 32.63 -15.71 -0.72
N LYS A 588 32.78 -15.58 -2.04
CA LYS A 588 32.35 -16.59 -3.00
C LYS A 588 33.02 -17.95 -2.75
N LYS A 589 34.33 -17.99 -2.44
CA LYS A 589 35.02 -19.24 -2.09
C LYS A 589 34.42 -19.90 -0.85
N VAL A 590 34.14 -19.12 0.18
CA VAL A 590 33.55 -19.63 1.44
C VAL A 590 32.14 -20.14 1.19
N LYS A 591 31.34 -19.39 0.45
CA LYS A 591 29.98 -19.79 0.08
C LYS A 591 29.97 -21.06 -0.77
N GLU A 592 30.82 -21.17 -1.79
CA GLU A 592 30.93 -22.38 -2.62
C GLU A 592 31.37 -23.60 -1.80
N PHE A 593 32.28 -23.41 -0.84
CA PHE A 593 32.66 -24.46 0.10
C PHE A 593 31.46 -24.91 0.95
N ILE A 594 30.70 -23.98 1.53
CA ILE A 594 29.50 -24.29 2.33
C ILE A 594 28.41 -24.95 1.48
N ASP A 595 28.16 -24.45 0.27
CA ASP A 595 27.18 -25.00 -0.66
C ASP A 595 27.55 -26.43 -1.09
N ALA A 596 28.84 -26.74 -1.21
CA ALA A 596 29.31 -28.10 -1.44
C ALA A 596 29.02 -29.03 -0.23
N VAL A 597 29.22 -28.54 0.99
CA VAL A 597 28.92 -29.29 2.23
C VAL A 597 27.41 -29.47 2.42
N ASN A 598 26.61 -28.44 2.11
CA ASN A 598 25.16 -28.48 2.17
C ASN A 598 24.53 -29.57 1.28
N LYS A 599 25.23 -29.96 0.21
CA LYS A 599 24.85 -31.05 -0.70
C LYS A 599 25.25 -32.45 -0.21
N THR A 600 26.02 -32.55 0.88
CA THR A 600 26.39 -33.84 1.48
C THR A 600 25.13 -34.63 1.84
N GLN A 601 25.13 -35.91 1.46
CA GLN A 601 24.00 -36.80 1.69
C GLN A 601 23.90 -37.24 3.15
N VAL A 602 22.67 -37.38 3.60
CA VAL A 602 22.28 -37.75 4.96
C VAL A 602 21.61 -39.13 4.91
N PRO A 603 22.12 -40.12 5.66
CA PRO A 603 21.50 -41.44 5.75
C PRO A 603 20.03 -41.37 6.20
N MET A 604 19.14 -42.15 5.58
CA MET A 604 17.69 -42.06 5.82
C MET A 604 17.28 -42.31 7.28
N ASP A 605 18.01 -43.17 7.98
CA ASP A 605 17.79 -43.50 9.40
C ASP A 605 18.18 -42.36 10.35
N ALA A 606 18.95 -41.39 9.88
CA ALA A 606 19.40 -40.25 10.66
C ALA A 606 18.63 -38.94 10.36
N GLN A 607 17.80 -38.89 9.32
CA GLN A 607 17.04 -37.69 8.93
C GLN A 607 15.90 -37.35 9.91
N ILE A 608 15.58 -36.06 10.04
CA ILE A 608 14.39 -35.57 10.76
C ILE A 608 13.13 -36.02 9.97
N PRO A 609 12.17 -36.75 10.61
CA PRO A 609 11.00 -37.28 9.93
C PRO A 609 10.06 -36.20 9.36
N GLU A 610 9.69 -36.35 8.09
CA GLU A 610 8.75 -35.48 7.38
C GLU A 610 7.31 -36.02 7.48
N THR A 611 6.62 -35.71 8.57
CA THR A 611 5.20 -36.08 8.71
C THR A 611 4.32 -35.24 7.77
N PRO A 612 3.15 -35.74 7.32
CA PRO A 612 2.25 -34.98 6.46
C PRO A 612 1.85 -33.61 7.04
N ALA A 613 1.55 -33.55 8.34
CA ALA A 613 1.19 -32.29 9.01
C ALA A 613 2.35 -31.30 9.05
N PHE A 614 3.57 -31.79 9.27
CA PHE A 614 4.77 -30.96 9.28
C PHE A 614 5.03 -30.36 7.90
N MET A 615 4.95 -31.17 6.85
CA MET A 615 5.15 -30.69 5.47
C MET A 615 4.00 -29.79 5.00
N GLN A 616 2.75 -30.03 5.40
CA GLN A 616 1.64 -29.12 5.10
C GLN A 616 1.89 -27.72 5.67
N THR A 617 2.53 -27.63 6.83
CA THR A 617 2.80 -26.35 7.50
C THR A 617 4.05 -25.66 6.96
N TYR A 618 5.08 -26.41 6.59
CA TYR A 618 6.42 -25.87 6.32
C TYR A 618 6.98 -26.15 4.91
N ALA A 619 6.15 -26.59 3.96
CA ALA A 619 6.60 -26.95 2.60
C ALA A 619 7.37 -25.81 1.90
N VAL A 620 6.95 -24.57 2.09
CA VAL A 620 7.58 -23.40 1.47
C VAL A 620 8.96 -23.11 2.05
N GLN A 621 9.17 -23.42 3.34
CA GLN A 621 10.42 -23.19 4.05
C GLN A 621 11.43 -24.33 3.85
N ILE A 622 10.98 -25.54 3.48
CA ILE A 622 11.81 -26.74 3.32
C ILE A 622 11.95 -27.10 1.82
N ASN A 623 12.74 -26.30 1.12
CA ASN A 623 12.92 -26.37 -0.33
C ASN A 623 14.21 -27.10 -0.79
N ALA A 624 15.14 -27.39 0.13
CA ALA A 624 16.37 -28.10 -0.22
C ALA A 624 16.08 -29.56 -0.67
N PRO A 625 16.91 -30.15 -1.54
CA PRO A 625 16.71 -31.51 -2.03
C PRO A 625 16.62 -32.54 -0.90
N LYS A 626 15.83 -33.60 -1.10
CA LYS A 626 15.66 -34.66 -0.09
C LYS A 626 17.00 -35.33 0.24
N GLY A 627 17.21 -35.59 1.52
CA GLY A 627 18.41 -36.25 2.04
C GLY A 627 19.69 -35.42 2.01
N THR A 628 19.62 -34.10 1.85
CA THR A 628 20.80 -33.23 1.97
C THR A 628 20.92 -32.62 3.36
N LEU A 629 22.14 -32.24 3.72
CA LEU A 629 22.42 -31.56 4.99
C LEU A 629 21.64 -30.24 5.11
N GLU A 630 21.53 -29.47 4.03
CA GLU A 630 20.74 -28.22 4.02
C GLU A 630 19.27 -28.46 4.37
N ARG A 631 18.68 -29.56 3.90
CA ARG A 631 17.28 -29.89 4.21
C ARG A 631 17.10 -30.19 5.69
N GLU A 632 18.05 -30.88 6.31
CA GLU A 632 18.02 -31.13 7.76
C GLU A 632 18.12 -29.83 8.56
N TRP A 633 18.93 -28.86 8.13
CA TRP A 633 18.96 -27.52 8.71
C TRP A 633 17.63 -26.78 8.62
N GLN A 634 17.01 -26.78 7.43
CA GLN A 634 15.71 -26.16 7.22
C GLN A 634 14.62 -26.80 8.10
N LYS A 635 14.63 -28.13 8.23
CA LYS A 635 13.72 -28.88 9.09
C LYS A 635 13.91 -28.51 10.57
N LEU A 636 15.15 -28.42 11.03
CA LEU A 636 15.46 -27.97 12.40
C LEU A 636 14.91 -26.55 12.66
N PHE A 637 15.09 -25.62 11.73
CA PHE A 637 14.61 -24.24 11.90
C PHE A 637 13.08 -24.15 11.99
N CYS A 638 12.36 -24.96 11.22
CA CYS A 638 10.90 -25.03 11.30
C CYS A 638 10.41 -25.62 12.64
N LEU A 639 11.21 -26.45 13.31
CA LEU A 639 10.91 -26.93 14.66
C LEU A 639 11.12 -25.86 15.73
N ILE A 640 12.06 -24.93 15.49
CA ILE A 640 12.42 -23.85 16.42
C ILE A 640 11.47 -22.64 16.29
N CYS A 641 11.01 -22.33 15.07
CA CYS A 641 10.16 -21.18 14.76
C CYS A 641 8.71 -21.64 14.50
N LYS A 642 7.85 -21.62 15.53
CA LYS A 642 6.48 -22.13 15.46
C LYS A 642 5.47 -20.99 15.28
N ASN A 643 4.51 -21.15 14.37
CA ASN A 643 3.40 -20.20 14.23
C ASN A 643 2.27 -20.51 15.21
N ARG A 644 1.78 -19.49 15.93
CA ARG A 644 0.66 -19.60 16.87
C ARG A 644 -0.39 -18.52 16.61
N ALA A 645 -1.64 -18.93 16.43
CA ALA A 645 -2.76 -17.98 16.37
C ALA A 645 -3.12 -17.50 17.79
N ILE A 646 -3.15 -16.18 17.98
CA ILE A 646 -3.64 -15.51 19.18
C ILE A 646 -4.82 -14.59 18.84
N LYS A 647 -5.74 -14.41 19.78
CA LYS A 647 -6.84 -13.45 19.66
C LYS A 647 -6.41 -12.12 20.25
N THR A 648 -6.46 -11.05 19.47
CA THR A 648 -6.17 -9.68 19.92
C THR A 648 -7.42 -8.82 19.83
N LYS A 649 -7.60 -7.93 20.82
CA LYS A 649 -8.61 -6.87 20.75
C LYS A 649 -8.22 -5.87 19.68
N ALA A 650 -9.18 -5.45 18.88
CA ALA A 650 -9.08 -4.39 17.88
C ALA A 650 -10.27 -3.44 18.06
N PHE A 651 -10.19 -2.25 17.48
CA PHE A 651 -11.30 -1.31 17.42
C PHE A 651 -11.61 -1.02 15.96
N ARG A 652 -12.90 -0.95 15.60
CA ARG A 652 -13.38 -0.57 14.26
C ARG A 652 -14.15 0.74 14.37
N GLY A 653 -13.92 1.69 13.46
CA GLY A 653 -14.63 2.97 13.39
C GLY A 653 -14.09 3.88 12.27
N PRO A 654 -14.78 4.99 11.94
CA PRO A 654 -15.84 5.64 12.72
C PRO A 654 -17.25 5.03 12.53
N VAL A 655 -17.95 4.79 13.65
CA VAL A 655 -19.36 4.35 13.73
C VAL A 655 -20.22 5.38 14.49
N ARG A 656 -21.55 5.20 14.57
CA ARG A 656 -22.42 6.14 15.33
C ARG A 656 -22.41 5.87 16.83
N GLN A 657 -22.88 6.85 17.60
CA GLN A 657 -22.98 6.78 19.06
C GLN A 657 -23.78 5.56 19.55
N SER A 658 -24.87 5.21 18.86
CA SER A 658 -25.69 4.04 19.21
C SER A 658 -24.98 2.68 19.01
N GLU A 659 -23.94 2.64 18.19
CA GLU A 659 -23.19 1.43 17.80
C GLU A 659 -21.84 1.34 18.53
N GLY A 660 -21.26 2.48 18.90
CA GLY A 660 -19.93 2.58 19.49
C GLY A 660 -19.91 2.60 21.01
N ILE A 661 -18.74 2.31 21.57
CA ILE A 661 -18.50 2.26 23.03
C ILE A 661 -17.64 3.45 23.47
N ARG A 662 -16.84 4.01 22.56
CA ARG A 662 -15.91 5.11 22.83
C ARG A 662 -15.88 6.11 21.68
N LEU A 663 -15.84 7.40 22.02
CA LEU A 663 -15.64 8.47 21.05
C LEU A 663 -14.18 8.48 20.57
N ARG A 664 -13.98 8.35 19.25
CA ARG A 664 -12.68 8.42 18.57
C ARG A 664 -12.48 9.77 17.89
N ASP A 665 -13.48 10.21 17.15
CA ASP A 665 -13.49 11.47 16.40
C ASP A 665 -14.48 12.45 17.05
N PRO A 666 -14.00 13.31 17.97
CA PRO A 666 -14.84 14.32 18.60
C PRO A 666 -15.24 15.45 17.64
N VAL A 667 -14.53 15.65 16.52
CA VAL A 667 -14.80 16.74 15.59
C VAL A 667 -16.03 16.39 14.74
N ASP A 668 -16.05 15.20 14.15
CA ASP A 668 -17.20 14.71 13.39
C ASP A 668 -18.45 14.60 14.28
N ALA A 669 -18.30 14.06 15.49
CA ALA A 669 -19.39 13.98 16.45
C ALA A 669 -19.96 15.37 16.80
N TYR A 670 -19.09 16.37 16.97
CA TYR A 670 -19.50 17.75 17.26
C TYR A 670 -20.24 18.37 16.08
N ILE A 671 -19.77 18.16 14.84
CA ILE A 671 -20.43 18.66 13.62
C ILE A 671 -21.85 18.08 13.51
N ASP A 672 -22.00 16.77 13.73
CA ASP A 672 -23.30 16.08 13.69
C ASP A 672 -24.26 16.63 14.75
N ILE A 673 -23.80 16.78 16.00
CA ILE A 673 -24.59 17.37 17.10
C ILE A 673 -25.04 18.78 16.73
N MET A 674 -24.13 19.61 16.22
CA MET A 674 -24.45 20.98 15.83
C MET A 674 -25.42 21.04 14.66
N SER A 675 -25.46 20.03 13.78
CA SER A 675 -26.45 19.91 12.69
C SER A 675 -27.81 19.36 13.15
N GLY A 676 -27.92 18.99 14.43
CA GLY A 676 -29.12 18.43 15.03
C GLY A 676 -29.38 16.98 14.61
N ASP A 677 -28.31 16.19 14.38
CA ASP A 677 -28.38 14.74 14.22
C ASP A 677 -28.58 14.08 15.61
N PRO A 678 -29.64 13.27 15.81
CA PRO A 678 -29.89 12.63 17.09
C PRO A 678 -28.97 11.43 17.41
N ASP A 679 -28.17 10.94 16.46
CA ASP A 679 -27.24 9.81 16.63
C ASP A 679 -25.88 10.11 15.94
N PRO A 680 -25.02 10.95 16.56
CA PRO A 680 -23.80 11.46 15.92
C PRO A 680 -22.76 10.38 15.64
N GLY A 681 -21.96 10.59 14.59
CA GLY A 681 -20.80 9.76 14.21
C GLY A 681 -19.58 9.92 15.11
N GLY A 682 -18.47 9.30 14.70
CA GLY A 682 -17.16 9.46 15.35
C GLY A 682 -16.81 8.45 16.45
N TYR A 683 -17.58 7.38 16.64
CA TYR A 683 -17.33 6.39 17.69
C TYR A 683 -16.61 5.13 17.18
N GLU A 684 -16.14 4.28 18.10
CA GLU A 684 -15.50 3.00 17.83
C GLU A 684 -16.23 1.83 18.50
N MET A 685 -16.21 0.67 17.85
CA MET A 685 -16.75 -0.61 18.33
C MET A 685 -15.61 -1.61 18.58
N GLU A 686 -15.64 -2.34 19.72
CA GLU A 686 -14.68 -3.42 20.00
C GLU A 686 -14.86 -4.57 18.99
N ALA A 687 -13.74 -5.03 18.42
CA ALA A 687 -13.64 -6.18 17.54
C ALA A 687 -12.56 -7.16 18.03
N THR A 688 -12.64 -8.43 17.64
CA THR A 688 -11.60 -9.43 17.93
C THR A 688 -10.95 -9.88 16.62
N ARG A 689 -9.63 -9.73 16.50
CA ARG A 689 -8.86 -10.20 15.34
C ARG A 689 -7.99 -11.40 15.74
N ASN A 690 -7.99 -12.45 14.93
CA ASN A 690 -6.96 -13.49 15.01
C ASN A 690 -5.67 -12.93 14.40
N LYS A 691 -4.59 -12.88 15.18
CA LYS A 691 -3.23 -12.54 14.76
C LYS A 691 -2.36 -13.80 14.89
N ASN A 692 -1.64 -14.17 13.84
CA ASN A 692 -0.61 -15.20 13.94
C ASN A 692 0.66 -14.55 14.49
N ILE A 693 1.24 -15.15 15.52
CA ILE A 693 2.54 -14.77 16.06
C ILE A 693 3.56 -15.87 15.78
N LEU A 694 4.80 -15.46 15.56
CA LEU A 694 5.95 -16.35 15.46
C LEU A 694 6.51 -16.55 16.87
N ASP A 695 6.41 -17.77 17.38
CA ASP A 695 6.94 -18.19 18.68
C ASP A 695 8.28 -18.89 18.47
N ILE A 696 9.34 -18.34 19.06
CA ILE A 696 10.71 -18.79 18.85
C ILE A 696 11.26 -19.32 20.16
N THR A 697 11.77 -20.54 20.09
CA THR A 697 12.51 -21.10 21.21
C THR A 697 13.94 -20.56 21.19
N GLU A 698 14.30 -19.72 22.15
CA GLU A 698 15.64 -19.11 22.22
C GLU A 698 16.72 -20.17 22.48
N PHE A 699 17.77 -20.17 21.65
CA PHE A 699 18.95 -21.00 21.85
C PHE A 699 20.22 -20.30 21.34
N ASP A 700 21.36 -20.71 21.89
CA ASP A 700 22.70 -20.30 21.47
C ASP A 700 23.54 -21.53 21.08
N GLU A 701 24.41 -21.35 20.10
CA GLU A 701 25.30 -22.39 19.57
C GLU A 701 26.75 -21.96 19.63
N ASP A 702 27.50 -22.55 20.55
CA ASP A 702 28.89 -22.25 20.79
C ASP A 702 29.80 -23.44 20.43
N ALA A 703 31.04 -23.13 20.09
CA ALA A 703 32.03 -24.12 19.74
C ALA A 703 33.40 -23.85 20.38
N ILE A 704 34.10 -24.92 20.71
CA ILE A 704 35.55 -24.93 20.92
C ILE A 704 36.15 -25.79 19.82
N ILE A 705 37.08 -25.25 19.06
CA ILE A 705 37.70 -25.92 17.92
C ILE A 705 39.19 -26.17 18.17
N ASP A 706 39.69 -27.27 17.64
CA ASP A 706 41.11 -27.64 17.75
C ASP A 706 41.85 -27.27 16.46
N LEU A 707 42.91 -26.47 16.61
CA LEU A 707 43.80 -26.02 15.55
C LEU A 707 45.25 -26.46 15.82
N THR A 708 45.44 -27.54 16.59
CA THR A 708 46.74 -28.19 16.75
C THR A 708 47.13 -28.97 15.49
N SER A 709 48.42 -29.25 15.31
CA SER A 709 48.95 -29.95 14.13
C SER A 709 48.43 -31.38 13.98
N SER A 710 48.01 -32.04 15.07
CA SER A 710 47.45 -33.39 15.00
C SER A 710 46.08 -33.44 14.30
N MET A 711 45.41 -32.29 14.16
CA MET A 711 44.18 -32.19 13.37
C MET A 711 44.40 -32.31 11.85
N ASP A 712 45.65 -32.30 11.37
CA ASP A 712 45.98 -32.57 9.96
C ASP A 712 46.11 -34.07 9.64
N ASP A 713 45.95 -34.95 10.64
CA ASP A 713 45.88 -36.39 10.42
C ASP A 713 44.73 -36.78 9.50
N VAL A 714 44.99 -37.80 8.67
CA VAL A 714 44.09 -38.30 7.64
C VAL A 714 43.62 -39.71 8.00
N ASP A 715 42.32 -39.96 7.86
CA ASP A 715 41.76 -41.30 8.09
C ASP A 715 42.01 -42.27 6.93
N LYS A 716 41.53 -43.50 7.11
CA LYS A 716 41.56 -44.57 6.10
C LYS A 716 40.77 -44.27 4.81
N HIS A 717 39.93 -43.23 4.81
CA HIS A 717 39.09 -42.80 3.71
C HIS A 717 39.60 -41.53 3.01
N GLY A 718 40.73 -40.96 3.49
CA GLY A 718 41.31 -39.74 2.94
C GLY A 718 40.72 -38.45 3.52
N ASN A 719 39.92 -38.53 4.59
CA ASN A 719 39.36 -37.36 5.25
C ASN A 719 40.36 -36.81 6.28
N THR A 720 40.61 -35.50 6.23
CA THR A 720 41.41 -34.77 7.21
C THR A 720 40.51 -34.24 8.32
N MET A 721 40.84 -34.49 9.59
CA MET A 721 40.01 -34.08 10.75
C MET A 721 39.70 -32.58 10.74
N ARG A 722 40.72 -31.73 10.50
CA ARG A 722 40.56 -30.28 10.39
C ARG A 722 39.56 -29.88 9.31
N VAL A 723 39.58 -30.55 8.16
CA VAL A 723 38.66 -30.26 7.05
C VAL A 723 37.23 -30.60 7.45
N GLU A 724 36.98 -31.75 8.08
CA GLU A 724 35.64 -32.10 8.57
C GLU A 724 35.14 -31.16 9.67
N GLN A 725 36.01 -30.73 10.59
CA GLN A 725 35.70 -29.68 11.57
C GLN A 725 35.33 -28.36 10.88
N LYS A 726 36.11 -27.93 9.89
CA LYS A 726 35.83 -26.71 9.10
C LYS A 726 34.47 -26.80 8.42
N LYS A 727 34.14 -27.94 7.81
CA LYS A 727 32.84 -28.19 7.19
C LYS A 727 31.70 -28.03 8.21
N ALA A 728 31.83 -28.64 9.39
CA ALA A 728 30.80 -28.59 10.43
C ALA A 728 30.55 -27.17 10.96
N ILE A 729 31.62 -26.45 11.31
CA ILE A 729 31.53 -25.10 11.90
C ILE A 729 31.01 -24.07 10.90
N LEU A 730 31.58 -24.01 9.69
CA LEU A 730 31.17 -22.99 8.72
C LEU A 730 29.72 -23.22 8.26
N THR A 731 29.30 -24.47 8.09
CA THR A 731 27.91 -24.75 7.73
C THR A 731 26.95 -24.38 8.86
N LEU A 732 27.26 -24.74 10.11
CA LEU A 732 26.46 -24.35 11.27
C LEU A 732 26.26 -22.82 11.35
N LEU A 733 27.36 -22.08 11.35
CA LEU A 733 27.32 -20.62 11.52
C LEU A 733 26.65 -19.93 10.34
N TYR A 734 26.83 -20.44 9.11
CA TYR A 734 26.13 -19.92 7.94
C TYR A 734 24.61 -20.09 8.06
N GLN A 735 24.15 -21.24 8.55
CA GLN A 735 22.72 -21.48 8.70
C GLN A 735 22.14 -20.63 9.84
N ILE A 736 22.89 -20.39 10.93
CA ILE A 736 22.50 -19.42 11.97
C ILE A 736 22.43 -17.99 11.40
N MET A 737 23.41 -17.59 10.58
CA MET A 737 23.41 -16.28 9.92
C MET A 737 22.14 -16.10 9.08
N ARG A 738 21.80 -17.08 8.22
CA ARG A 738 20.56 -17.07 7.44
C ARG A 738 19.29 -17.06 8.29
N LEU A 739 19.31 -17.75 9.44
CA LEU A 739 18.17 -17.73 10.36
C LEU A 739 18.00 -16.35 10.99
N ASN A 740 19.06 -15.74 11.49
CA ASN A 740 19.03 -14.39 12.06
C ASN A 740 18.59 -13.35 11.02
N GLU A 741 19.04 -13.45 9.76
CA GLU A 741 18.54 -12.60 8.66
C GLU A 741 17.02 -12.73 8.49
N ARG A 742 16.49 -13.95 8.55
CA ARG A 742 15.05 -14.21 8.44
C ARG A 742 14.27 -13.69 9.64
N LEU A 743 14.84 -13.78 10.84
CA LEU A 743 14.20 -13.27 12.06
C LEU A 743 14.19 -11.74 12.07
N ASN A 744 15.22 -11.11 11.52
CA ASN A 744 15.33 -9.64 11.44
C ASN A 744 14.52 -9.03 10.28
N ASP A 745 13.94 -9.83 9.38
CA ASP A 745 13.02 -9.35 8.34
C ASP A 745 11.80 -8.69 9.01
N SER A 746 11.39 -7.50 8.55
CA SER A 746 10.30 -6.71 9.13
C SER A 746 8.98 -7.49 9.22
N ARG A 747 8.76 -8.41 8.27
CA ARG A 747 7.59 -9.30 8.28
C ARG A 747 7.64 -10.31 9.42
N ALA A 748 8.80 -10.86 9.72
CA ALA A 748 8.98 -11.79 10.83
C ALA A 748 8.97 -11.02 12.17
N ALA A 749 9.68 -9.90 12.24
CA ALA A 749 9.78 -9.05 13.42
C ALA A 749 8.43 -8.55 13.93
N SER A 750 7.53 -8.14 13.04
CA SER A 750 6.17 -7.69 13.40
C SER A 750 5.24 -8.82 13.91
N GLN A 751 5.61 -10.08 13.63
CA GLN A 751 4.90 -11.27 14.07
C GLN A 751 5.51 -11.88 15.33
N MET A 752 6.75 -11.56 15.68
CA MET A 752 7.39 -12.02 16.90
C MET A 752 6.80 -11.33 18.13
N ARG A 753 6.75 -12.07 19.25
CA ARG A 753 6.39 -11.48 20.55
C ARG A 753 7.49 -10.58 21.08
N GLU A 754 8.73 -11.05 20.98
CA GLU A 754 9.95 -10.34 21.37
C GLU A 754 11.01 -10.61 20.28
N PRO A 755 11.79 -9.62 19.84
CA PRO A 755 12.88 -9.84 18.89
C PRO A 755 13.92 -10.79 19.49
N VAL A 756 14.27 -11.85 18.75
CA VAL A 756 15.27 -12.84 19.17
C VAL A 756 16.43 -12.84 18.17
N THR A 757 17.66 -12.94 18.69
CA THR A 757 18.86 -13.18 17.89
C THR A 757 19.61 -14.37 18.47
N ILE A 758 19.87 -15.37 17.64
CA ILE A 758 20.63 -16.56 18.03
C ILE A 758 22.11 -16.19 18.04
N LYS A 759 22.76 -16.31 19.19
CA LYS A 759 24.18 -15.99 19.33
C LYS A 759 25.04 -17.25 19.19
N SER A 760 26.32 -16.99 18.93
CA SER A 760 27.34 -18.02 18.83
C SER A 760 28.67 -17.53 19.36
N THR A 761 29.48 -18.41 19.92
CA THR A 761 30.82 -18.09 20.41
C THR A 761 31.76 -19.17 19.93
N VAL A 762 32.89 -18.80 19.34
CA VAL A 762 33.89 -19.76 18.86
C VAL A 762 35.22 -19.47 19.53
N TYR A 763 35.69 -20.43 20.32
CA TYR A 763 37.06 -20.45 20.83
C TYR A 763 37.89 -21.46 20.05
N SER A 764 39.17 -21.18 19.87
CA SER A 764 40.14 -22.13 19.36
C SER A 764 41.18 -22.50 20.39
N ILE A 765 41.69 -23.72 20.31
CA ILE A 765 42.89 -24.19 21.02
C ILE A 765 43.98 -24.46 19.99
N HIS A 766 45.21 -24.04 20.27
CA HIS A 766 46.29 -24.08 19.30
C HIS A 766 47.67 -24.06 19.98
N GLY A 767 48.71 -24.55 19.31
CA GLY A 767 50.09 -24.43 19.77
C GLY A 767 50.58 -22.98 19.68
N GLY A 768 50.96 -22.38 20.80
CA GLY A 768 51.23 -20.94 20.85
C GLY A 768 52.32 -20.44 19.89
N LYS A 769 52.07 -19.30 19.24
CA LYS A 769 53.13 -18.44 18.68
C LYS A 769 53.69 -17.59 19.83
N LYS A 770 54.98 -17.20 19.78
CA LYS A 770 55.73 -16.52 20.87
C LYS A 770 54.99 -15.39 21.64
N ASN A 771 53.89 -14.82 21.13
CA ASN A 771 53.11 -13.72 21.73
C ASN A 771 51.55 -13.90 21.73
N LYS A 772 50.96 -15.08 21.43
CA LYS A 772 49.48 -15.23 21.28
C LYS A 772 48.78 -16.24 22.22
N GLY A 773 49.48 -16.79 23.22
CA GLY A 773 48.89 -17.82 24.09
C GLY A 773 48.61 -19.14 23.36
N ASN A 774 47.93 -20.09 24.02
CA ASN A 774 47.60 -21.43 23.50
C ASN A 774 46.09 -21.65 23.23
N TYR A 775 45.32 -20.57 23.27
CA TYR A 775 43.90 -20.52 22.92
C TYR A 775 43.51 -19.07 22.52
N ALA A 776 42.44 -18.91 21.74
CA ALA A 776 41.93 -17.61 21.32
C ALA A 776 40.40 -17.60 21.18
N CYS A 777 39.76 -16.45 21.36
CA CYS A 777 38.37 -16.25 20.95
C CYS A 777 38.37 -15.82 19.48
N LEU A 778 37.90 -16.68 18.59
CA LEU A 778 37.81 -16.39 17.16
C LEU A 778 36.53 -15.65 16.79
N LYS A 779 35.46 -15.85 17.56
CA LYS A 779 34.18 -15.18 17.37
C LYS A 779 33.51 -15.00 18.73
N SER A 780 33.16 -13.76 19.08
CA SER A 780 32.50 -13.48 20.38
C SER A 780 30.97 -13.56 20.30
N ALA A 781 30.28 -13.73 21.43
CA ALA A 781 28.82 -13.82 21.46
C ALA A 781 28.12 -12.56 20.91
N ASP A 782 28.71 -11.38 21.14
CA ASP A 782 28.15 -10.08 20.75
C ASP A 782 28.53 -9.64 19.34
N GLU A 783 29.49 -10.34 18.72
CA GLU A 783 29.83 -10.15 17.32
C GLU A 783 28.74 -10.76 16.43
N GLN A 784 28.17 -9.95 15.53
CA GLN A 784 27.18 -10.42 14.57
C GLN A 784 27.84 -11.36 13.56
N LEU A 785 27.12 -12.40 13.15
CA LEU A 785 27.58 -13.25 12.05
C LEU A 785 27.38 -12.50 10.73
N THR A 786 28.49 -12.09 10.12
CA THR A 786 28.53 -11.41 8.82
C THR A 786 29.44 -12.17 7.85
N GLU A 787 29.42 -11.79 6.57
CA GLU A 787 30.34 -12.34 5.56
C GLU A 787 31.80 -12.16 5.96
N GLU A 788 32.15 -11.03 6.58
CA GLU A 788 33.51 -10.76 7.09
C GLU A 788 33.94 -11.79 8.14
N VAL A 789 33.10 -12.03 9.15
CA VAL A 789 33.37 -13.00 10.22
C VAL A 789 33.53 -14.41 9.64
N MET A 790 32.68 -14.78 8.67
CA MET A 790 32.73 -16.08 8.01
C MET A 790 34.02 -16.27 7.20
N VAL A 791 34.48 -15.24 6.47
CA VAL A 791 35.73 -15.27 5.70
C VAL A 791 36.94 -15.36 6.63
N ASN A 792 36.98 -14.55 7.69
CA ASN A 792 38.07 -14.57 8.68
C ASN A 792 38.16 -15.93 9.38
N LEU A 793 37.03 -16.48 9.83
CA LEU A 793 36.98 -17.78 10.48
C LEU A 793 37.39 -18.91 9.54
N ALA A 794 36.97 -18.86 8.27
CA ALA A 794 37.37 -19.85 7.26
C ALA A 794 38.89 -19.86 7.06
N GLY A 795 39.54 -18.70 7.10
CA GLY A 795 41.00 -18.56 7.02
C GLY A 795 41.73 -19.09 8.25
N GLU A 796 41.22 -18.81 9.46
CA GLU A 796 41.80 -19.36 10.71
C GLU A 796 41.68 -20.90 10.76
N LEU A 797 40.55 -21.46 10.30
CA LEU A 797 40.32 -22.90 10.19
C LEU A 797 41.22 -23.60 9.15
N ASP A 798 41.89 -22.84 8.28
CA ASP A 798 42.84 -23.38 7.31
C ASP A 798 44.24 -23.62 7.87
N VAL A 799 44.52 -23.13 9.09
CA VAL A 799 45.86 -23.13 9.68
C VAL A 799 45.88 -23.96 10.96
N THR A 800 46.77 -24.94 11.02
CA THR A 800 47.16 -25.59 12.28
C THR A 800 48.47 -25.02 12.80
N THR A 801 48.74 -25.25 14.08
CA THR A 801 49.99 -24.85 14.72
C THR A 801 50.59 -26.01 15.51
N PRO A 802 51.92 -26.24 15.39
CA PRO A 802 52.60 -27.22 16.23
C PRO A 802 52.57 -26.82 17.70
N GLY A 803 52.24 -27.75 18.59
CA GLY A 803 52.27 -27.56 20.04
C GLY A 803 50.96 -27.92 20.75
N VAL A 804 50.90 -27.61 22.05
CA VAL A 804 49.76 -27.99 22.93
C VAL A 804 48.67 -26.93 22.88
N GLY A 805 47.45 -27.32 22.53
CA GLY A 805 46.26 -26.49 22.76
C GLY A 805 45.84 -26.47 24.23
N ASP A 806 45.38 -25.32 24.73
CA ASP A 806 44.93 -25.17 26.14
C ASP A 806 43.39 -25.20 26.28
N LEU A 807 42.84 -26.41 26.21
CA LEU A 807 41.39 -26.64 26.34
C LEU A 807 40.83 -26.22 27.71
N LEU A 808 41.59 -26.42 28.79
CA LEU A 808 41.12 -26.08 30.12
C LEU A 808 40.94 -24.57 30.28
N SER A 809 41.88 -23.77 29.78
CA SER A 809 41.75 -22.30 29.82
C SER A 809 40.64 -21.80 28.89
N ALA A 810 40.46 -22.41 27.71
CA ALA A 810 39.35 -22.08 26.83
C ALA A 810 37.99 -22.34 27.50
N LEU A 811 37.82 -23.48 28.17
CA LEU A 811 36.59 -23.81 28.92
C LEU A 811 36.33 -22.85 30.08
N LYS A 812 37.37 -22.49 30.84
CA LYS A 812 37.26 -21.49 31.92
C LYS A 812 36.85 -20.12 31.37
N LYS A 813 37.46 -19.69 30.28
CA LYS A 813 37.13 -18.42 29.62
C LYS A 813 35.70 -18.41 29.08
N TYR A 814 35.26 -19.52 28.50
CA TYR A 814 33.88 -19.72 28.10
C TYR A 814 32.91 -19.61 29.29
N ARG A 815 33.21 -20.28 30.42
CA ARG A 815 32.40 -20.18 31.64
C ARG A 815 32.32 -18.74 32.18
N GLU A 816 33.43 -18.00 32.17
CA GLU A 816 33.46 -16.59 32.58
C GLU A 816 32.54 -15.70 31.74
N GLY A 817 32.25 -16.09 30.49
CA GLY A 817 31.29 -15.41 29.61
C GLY A 817 29.82 -15.67 29.97
N ILE A 818 29.50 -16.63 30.84
CA ILE A 818 28.13 -16.94 31.24
C ILE A 818 27.73 -16.07 32.42
N THR A 819 26.83 -15.11 32.19
CA THR A 819 26.31 -14.20 33.23
C THR A 819 25.37 -14.91 34.20
N ALA A 820 25.17 -14.33 35.39
CA ALA A 820 24.23 -14.86 36.38
C ALA A 820 22.79 -14.95 35.85
N GLU A 821 22.34 -13.93 35.11
CA GLU A 821 21.02 -13.91 34.48
C GLU A 821 20.88 -15.05 33.45
N MET A 822 21.91 -15.26 32.62
CA MET A 822 21.90 -16.36 31.64
C MET A 822 21.85 -17.72 32.34
N ALA A 823 22.61 -17.91 33.42
CA ALA A 823 22.59 -19.14 34.21
C ALA A 823 21.21 -19.41 34.83
N GLU A 824 20.47 -18.37 35.24
CA GLU A 824 19.09 -18.51 35.70
C GLU A 824 18.14 -18.90 34.55
N LYS A 825 18.26 -18.26 33.39
CA LYS A 825 17.46 -18.62 32.19
C LYS A 825 17.69 -20.07 31.77
N LEU A 826 18.94 -20.53 31.77
CA LEU A 826 19.33 -21.92 31.49
C LEU A 826 18.68 -22.89 32.49
N LYS A 827 18.79 -22.62 33.79
CA LYS A 827 18.19 -23.46 34.83
C LYS A 827 16.65 -23.48 34.80
N SER A 828 16.03 -22.36 34.40
CA SER A 828 14.58 -22.25 34.29
C SER A 828 14.00 -23.02 33.10
N GLY A 829 14.85 -23.49 32.17
CA GLY A 829 14.40 -24.10 30.93
C GLY A 829 13.61 -23.11 30.08
N LYS A 830 14.11 -21.89 29.90
CA LYS A 830 13.56 -20.91 28.93
C LYS A 830 14.48 -20.68 27.74
N PHE A 831 15.72 -21.12 27.86
CA PHE A 831 16.81 -20.85 26.94
C PHE A 831 17.75 -22.06 26.93
N ILE A 832 18.27 -22.43 25.76
CA ILE A 832 19.23 -23.52 25.60
C ILE A 832 20.57 -22.96 25.13
N LYS A 833 21.66 -23.38 25.76
CA LYS A 833 23.02 -23.08 25.27
C LYS A 833 23.75 -24.39 25.02
N LEU A 834 24.13 -24.61 23.77
CA LEU A 834 24.87 -25.81 23.33
C LEU A 834 26.33 -25.44 23.10
N LEU A 835 27.24 -26.16 23.75
CA LEU A 835 28.69 -26.05 23.55
C LEU A 835 29.20 -27.33 22.88
N THR A 836 29.67 -27.21 21.64
CA THR A 836 30.28 -28.33 20.90
C THR A 836 31.80 -28.22 20.87
N ILE A 837 32.51 -29.23 21.37
CA ILE A 837 33.97 -29.29 21.38
C ILE A 837 34.42 -30.21 20.26
N TYR A 838 35.07 -29.64 19.25
CA TYR A 838 35.70 -30.37 18.15
C TYR A 838 37.20 -30.52 18.42
N SER A 839 37.66 -31.75 18.64
CA SER A 839 39.07 -32.04 18.93
C SER A 839 39.35 -33.52 18.73
N ASP A 840 40.61 -33.85 18.42
CA ASP A 840 41.12 -35.23 18.45
C ASP A 840 41.31 -35.76 19.89
N GLY A 841 41.18 -34.89 20.89
CA GLY A 841 41.37 -35.20 22.29
C GLY A 841 42.83 -35.52 22.65
N ASN A 842 43.79 -35.19 21.79
CA ASN A 842 45.20 -35.41 22.05
C ASN A 842 45.73 -34.33 23.02
N LEU A 843 46.49 -34.76 24.03
CA LEU A 843 47.09 -33.86 25.02
C LEU A 843 48.61 -33.99 24.93
N TRP A 844 49.29 -32.95 24.45
CA TRP A 844 50.74 -32.97 24.28
C TRP A 844 51.49 -33.01 25.62
N CYS A 845 52.55 -33.80 25.67
CA CYS A 845 53.40 -33.98 26.85
C CYS A 845 54.80 -33.40 26.65
N SER A 846 55.09 -32.29 27.33
CA SER A 846 56.42 -31.66 27.32
C SER A 846 57.52 -32.50 28.00
N SER A 847 57.16 -33.55 28.76
CA SER A 847 58.12 -34.40 29.48
C SER A 847 58.63 -35.61 28.70
N CYS A 848 57.86 -36.14 27.73
CA CYS A 848 58.28 -37.29 26.91
C CYS A 848 58.65 -36.91 25.47
N GLY A 849 58.35 -35.70 25.00
CA GLY A 849 58.76 -35.20 23.68
C GLY A 849 58.15 -35.97 22.49
N HIS A 850 57.09 -36.74 22.71
CA HIS A 850 56.39 -37.51 21.67
C HIS A 850 54.88 -37.25 21.75
N GLU A 851 54.22 -37.24 20.58
CA GLU A 851 52.76 -37.37 20.46
C GLU A 851 52.35 -38.78 20.93
N SER A 852 51.29 -38.88 21.74
CA SER A 852 50.78 -40.11 22.37
C SER A 852 51.62 -40.69 23.54
N CYS A 853 51.53 -40.07 24.72
CA CYS A 853 51.94 -40.71 25.98
C CYS A 853 50.68 -41.09 26.78
N ASN A 854 50.55 -42.39 27.07
CA ASN A 854 49.52 -43.12 27.84
C ASN A 854 48.58 -42.25 28.74
N VAL A 855 47.26 -42.45 28.63
CA VAL A 855 46.19 -41.74 29.38
C VAL A 855 46.43 -41.68 30.89
N GLU A 856 47.12 -42.69 31.45
CA GLU A 856 47.49 -42.75 32.87
C GLU A 856 48.45 -41.63 33.32
N MET A 857 49.33 -41.14 32.44
CA MET A 857 50.30 -40.07 32.76
C MET A 857 49.67 -38.66 32.75
N HIS A 858 48.51 -38.47 32.11
CA HIS A 858 47.83 -37.17 31.96
C HIS A 858 46.50 -37.09 32.72
N ARG A 859 46.24 -38.05 33.60
CA ARG A 859 44.99 -38.16 34.37
C ARG A 859 44.63 -36.88 35.13
N ALA A 860 45.60 -36.13 35.65
CA ALA A 860 45.34 -34.88 36.35
C ALA A 860 44.76 -33.78 35.44
N SER A 861 45.31 -33.60 34.23
CA SER A 861 44.80 -32.63 33.26
C SER A 861 43.43 -33.02 32.72
N ILE A 862 43.23 -34.31 32.41
CA ILE A 862 41.92 -34.85 31.98
C ILE A 862 40.88 -34.63 33.09
N THR A 863 41.22 -34.95 34.34
CA THR A 863 40.31 -34.75 35.50
C THR A 863 39.95 -33.28 35.67
N ALA A 864 40.89 -32.36 35.47
CA ALA A 864 40.62 -30.92 35.56
C ALA A 864 39.65 -30.45 34.45
N ILE A 865 39.82 -30.94 33.22
CA ILE A 865 38.93 -30.64 32.10
C ILE A 865 37.53 -31.23 32.35
N GLN A 866 37.43 -32.51 32.75
CA GLN A 866 36.17 -33.16 33.10
C GLN A 866 35.42 -32.41 34.20
N LYS A 867 36.13 -31.93 35.23
CA LYS A 867 35.53 -31.12 36.29
C LYS A 867 34.97 -29.79 35.78
N GLU A 868 35.66 -29.16 34.84
CA GLU A 868 35.18 -27.91 34.22
C GLU A 868 33.95 -28.17 33.33
N VAL A 869 33.94 -29.26 32.55
CA VAL A 869 32.77 -29.71 31.77
C VAL A 869 31.57 -29.98 32.69
N GLN A 870 31.76 -30.68 33.81
CA GLN A 870 30.71 -30.90 34.80
C GLN A 870 30.18 -29.60 35.41
N THR A 871 31.06 -28.61 35.61
CA THR A 871 30.66 -27.29 36.11
C THR A 871 29.74 -26.58 35.12
N LEU A 872 30.07 -26.59 33.82
CA LEU A 872 29.23 -26.03 32.76
C LEU A 872 27.87 -26.74 32.68
N ARG A 873 27.85 -28.08 32.75
CA ARG A 873 26.60 -28.87 32.77
C ARG A 873 25.73 -28.53 33.98
N ALA A 874 26.31 -28.34 35.15
CA ALA A 874 25.59 -27.92 36.36
C ALA A 874 25.00 -26.50 36.25
N MET A 875 25.53 -25.64 35.37
CA MET A 875 24.95 -24.34 35.03
C MET A 875 23.80 -24.43 34.02
N GLY A 876 23.56 -25.61 33.43
CA GLY A 876 22.53 -25.85 32.43
C GLY A 876 23.01 -25.78 30.98
N VAL A 877 24.33 -25.67 30.74
CA VAL A 877 24.91 -25.74 29.39
C VAL A 877 24.92 -27.19 28.92
N VAL A 878 24.46 -27.44 27.70
CA VAL A 878 24.58 -28.75 27.06
C VAL A 878 25.98 -28.83 26.44
N VAL A 879 26.83 -29.73 26.95
CA VAL A 879 28.22 -29.86 26.45
C VAL A 879 28.38 -31.18 25.69
N GLN A 880 28.78 -31.09 24.42
CA GLN A 880 29.00 -32.22 23.52
C GLN A 880 30.43 -32.21 22.95
N GLY A 881 31.13 -33.34 23.01
CA GLY A 881 32.41 -33.55 22.34
C GLY A 881 32.25 -34.33 21.04
N ILE A 882 32.85 -33.86 19.96
CA ILE A 882 32.85 -34.53 18.66
C ILE A 882 34.28 -34.68 18.17
N GLY A 883 34.74 -35.92 18.07
CA GLY A 883 35.99 -36.28 17.42
C GLY A 883 35.74 -36.75 15.99
N PHE A 884 36.55 -36.30 15.04
CA PHE A 884 36.52 -36.86 13.69
C PHE A 884 37.53 -37.99 13.60
N THR A 885 37.15 -39.10 12.98
CA THR A 885 38.01 -40.28 12.76
C THR A 885 38.36 -41.06 14.03
N GLU A 886 38.80 -42.30 13.88
CA GLU A 886 39.17 -43.18 15.00
C GLU A 886 40.38 -42.67 15.81
N ASN A 887 41.17 -41.76 15.26
CA ASN A 887 42.28 -41.12 15.97
C ASN A 887 41.78 -40.17 17.06
N ALA A 888 40.52 -39.70 16.96
CA ALA A 888 39.91 -38.80 17.93
C ALA A 888 39.21 -39.48 19.11
N ARG A 889 39.43 -40.79 19.34
CA ARG A 889 38.76 -41.57 20.41
C ARG A 889 38.88 -40.97 21.81
N SER A 890 39.96 -40.23 22.06
CA SER A 890 40.22 -39.58 23.34
C SER A 890 39.14 -38.56 23.73
N ILE A 891 38.39 -38.00 22.78
CA ILE A 891 37.29 -37.07 23.08
C ILE A 891 36.21 -37.70 23.97
N ARG A 892 36.02 -39.03 23.87
CA ARG A 892 35.04 -39.79 24.66
C ARG A 892 35.40 -39.82 26.14
N LEU A 893 36.69 -39.75 26.45
CA LEU A 893 37.16 -39.66 27.84
C LEU A 893 37.01 -38.23 28.36
N ILE A 894 37.30 -37.23 27.54
CA ILE A 894 37.29 -35.82 27.94
C ILE A 894 35.86 -35.33 28.25
N CYS A 895 34.91 -35.66 27.37
CA CYS A 895 33.53 -35.17 27.45
C CYS A 895 32.54 -36.22 27.99
N GLU A 896 33.03 -37.29 28.63
CA GLU A 896 32.20 -38.39 29.12
C GLU A 896 31.03 -37.90 29.99
N ASP A 897 29.84 -38.45 29.73
CA ASP A 897 28.69 -38.35 30.63
C ASP A 897 28.02 -39.72 30.74
N SER A 898 28.00 -40.29 31.94
CA SER A 898 27.34 -41.57 32.17
C SER A 898 25.81 -41.49 32.02
N ALA A 899 25.23 -40.29 32.17
CA ALA A 899 23.80 -40.05 31.97
C ALA A 899 23.43 -39.74 30.51
N ASP A 900 24.40 -39.37 29.68
CA ASP A 900 24.18 -39.05 28.27
C ASP A 900 25.30 -39.60 27.37
N PRO A 901 25.14 -40.82 26.82
CA PRO A 901 26.12 -41.42 25.92
C PRO A 901 26.39 -40.60 24.63
N GLU A 902 25.49 -39.68 24.27
CA GLU A 902 25.63 -38.81 23.10
C GLU A 902 26.44 -37.53 23.40
N SER A 903 26.86 -37.33 24.65
CA SER A 903 27.69 -36.21 25.09
C SER A 903 29.12 -36.25 24.56
N ALA A 904 29.59 -37.40 24.08
CA ALA A 904 30.89 -37.52 23.43
C ALA A 904 30.88 -38.61 22.36
N ILE A 905 31.12 -38.22 21.11
CA ILE A 905 31.03 -39.12 19.95
C ILE A 905 32.27 -39.03 19.08
N VAL A 906 32.47 -40.10 18.30
CA VAL A 906 33.49 -40.16 17.25
C VAL A 906 32.77 -40.48 15.97
N VAL A 907 32.99 -39.68 14.93
CA VAL A 907 32.26 -39.72 13.66
C VAL A 907 33.25 -39.69 12.49
N ASP A 908 32.85 -40.22 11.35
CA ASP A 908 33.75 -40.29 10.19
C ASP A 908 33.66 -39.04 9.30
N ASN A 909 32.59 -38.26 9.41
CA ASN A 909 32.33 -37.12 8.50
C ASN A 909 31.39 -36.06 9.11
N VAL A 910 31.29 -34.92 8.42
CA VAL A 910 30.43 -33.78 8.77
C VAL A 910 28.93 -34.13 8.86
N SER A 911 28.43 -35.08 8.07
CA SER A 911 27.01 -35.47 8.06
C SER A 911 26.63 -36.05 9.42
N GLU A 912 27.38 -37.06 9.89
CA GLU A 912 27.19 -37.68 11.20
C GLU A 912 27.37 -36.69 12.36
N SER A 913 28.38 -35.81 12.29
CA SER A 913 28.60 -34.73 13.25
C SER A 913 27.36 -33.83 13.39
N THR A 914 26.86 -33.35 12.25
CA THR A 914 25.71 -32.44 12.21
C THR A 914 24.46 -33.10 12.78
N LEU A 915 24.23 -34.37 12.45
CA LEU A 915 23.04 -35.12 12.90
C LEU A 915 23.07 -35.38 14.40
N ALA A 916 24.23 -35.75 14.94
CA ALA A 916 24.37 -35.94 16.37
C ALA A 916 24.13 -34.63 17.15
N ARG A 917 24.62 -33.51 16.62
CA ARG A 917 24.37 -32.18 17.17
C ARG A 917 22.88 -31.82 17.11
N GLN A 918 22.23 -32.03 15.96
CA GLN A 918 20.81 -31.78 15.78
C GLN A 918 19.93 -32.63 16.69
N LYS A 919 20.25 -33.93 16.82
CA LYS A 919 19.55 -34.85 17.72
C LYS A 919 19.64 -34.37 19.17
N ASN A 920 20.82 -33.93 19.59
CA ASN A 920 21.04 -33.38 20.92
C ASN A 920 20.21 -32.09 21.14
N LEU A 921 20.26 -31.14 20.20
CA LEU A 921 19.44 -29.92 20.28
C LEU A 921 17.95 -30.24 20.34
N VAL A 922 17.42 -31.09 19.47
CA VAL A 922 15.99 -31.47 19.45
C VAL A 922 15.57 -32.19 20.74
N LYS A 923 16.43 -33.06 21.29
CA LYS A 923 16.20 -33.73 22.57
C LYS A 923 16.00 -32.72 23.70
N HIS A 924 16.76 -31.63 23.70
CA HIS A 924 16.63 -30.56 24.69
C HIS A 924 15.48 -29.59 24.38
N LEU A 925 15.22 -29.27 23.11
CA LEU A 925 14.06 -28.46 22.69
C LEU A 925 12.72 -29.11 23.06
N LYS A 926 12.60 -30.44 23.01
CA LYS A 926 11.37 -31.16 23.42
C LYS A 926 11.04 -31.07 24.91
N LYS A 927 12.00 -30.64 25.74
CA LYS A 927 11.79 -30.46 27.19
C LYS A 927 11.26 -29.07 27.54
N LEU A 928 11.24 -28.15 26.57
CA LEU A 928 10.65 -26.82 26.61
C LEU A 928 9.21 -26.88 26.07
#